data_AF-A0AB73G943-F1
#
_entry.id   AF-A0AB73G943-F1
#
_cell.length_a   1.000
_cell.length_b   1.000
_cell.length_c   1.000
_cell.angle_alpha   90.00
_cell.angle_beta   90.00
_cell.angle_gamma   90.00
#
_symmetry.space_group_name_H-M   'P 1'
#
loop_
_entity.id
_entity.type
_entity.pdbx_description
1 polymer ?
#
loop_
_entity_poly.entity_id
_entity_poly.type
_entity_poly.pdbx_seq_one_letter_code
_entity_poly.pdbx_strand_id
1 'polypeptide(L)'
;MHTLFDTGSQPDAAELAAALAAPAAAGRYDELRGSAAGLQAPALAPAWRAFFTHLGSDGVADLDRRADALQRRMRENGLFYQLHEQRAGDGATGPWSLDLLPLIVTSQDWAAIERGVLQRVRLLNAMMADLYGPQTILQRGLLPPALVTGHPGYLRAMRGARVPGDTWLHVVAFDLARGPDGQWRVIAHHTQGAAGLGYLLENRLIVSRLLPRTFRGLRVQRLAASYRALLQSMQALSPAGKNSRIVLLTPGPHSATYFEHAYLARYLGLTLVEGGDLTARDNRVFLKTLRGLEPVHGILRRVDDAWLDPLELRPDSMLGVPGLLQAVRAGNVLLANAPGSSFLESPGMLGFLPRLAESLLGTTLTLPAVHSWWCGEPAACDDALPQLARCIIKPSFPPDVQAGGGFEPVIGARLTHAQLAEWRARILANPAHYTVQADLPLSQAPTWPGHREAGDGYGNGGARIVPKPLLLRVFALADGAARWRVLPGGLSRVGARDALFNAPMPRGGSTVDTWVMTEGVVDATTLLQTHLSADDLTTAQPRAIASRAAENLFWLGRYTERATNLMRLARAALERLRGEDDADSPAHLELIDTLCRDTGLIAADAPSAVDAPRAFQLALAASLTRGADHAAGIASCLFGMRGAAAAIRERLSSEQWRLIDDATQLFADSTGNAEAEEQLGNEALQLLERLGLLLGAITGAQTDNMTRDDGWRLLSIGRQIDRLDFLCSVLRFAFEEGAVHKQDGFELVLELFDSAITFRSRFQRGFDVAPLLSLVVLDTDNPRSLAWVVQAMRGRLTKVERSEGYALSELADAIPDVPGWSLHELCETGDDGRHDRLLERLDTTVKAVWELSNRIGERYFSHVREAGRTLW
;
A
#
# COMPACT_ATOMS: atom_id res chain seq x y z
N MET A 1 -35.97 39.54 -47.26
CA MET A 1 -36.38 39.36 -45.85
C MET A 1 -36.19 37.88 -45.52
N HIS A 2 -35.00 37.53 -45.04
CA HIS A 2 -34.61 36.17 -44.65
C HIS A 2 -35.19 35.87 -43.27
N THR A 3 -36.03 34.84 -43.15
CA THR A 3 -36.55 34.35 -41.88
C THR A 3 -35.56 33.36 -41.26
N LEU A 4 -34.80 33.88 -40.29
CA LEU A 4 -34.04 33.17 -39.27
C LEU A 4 -35.01 32.47 -38.30
N PHE A 5 -35.43 31.24 -38.57
CA PHE A 5 -35.94 30.29 -37.56
C PHE A 5 -35.77 28.87 -38.10
N ASP A 6 -34.52 28.49 -38.39
CA ASP A 6 -34.13 27.09 -38.36
C ASP A 6 -33.61 26.82 -36.95
N THR A 7 -34.48 26.33 -36.07
CA THR A 7 -34.07 25.82 -34.77
C THR A 7 -33.28 24.54 -35.01
N GLY A 8 -31.98 24.69 -35.23
CA GLY A 8 -31.04 23.58 -35.42
C GLY A 8 -31.23 22.55 -34.31
N SER A 9 -31.72 21.37 -34.69
CA SER A 9 -31.77 20.20 -33.80
C SER A 9 -30.37 20.00 -33.24
N GLN A 10 -30.21 20.02 -31.91
CA GLN A 10 -28.95 19.63 -31.29
C GLN A 10 -28.56 18.25 -31.85
N PRO A 11 -27.31 18.07 -32.32
CA PRO A 11 -26.87 16.80 -32.89
C PRO A 11 -27.01 15.68 -31.85
N ASP A 12 -27.53 14.52 -32.26
CA ASP A 12 -27.71 13.36 -31.39
C ASP A 12 -26.36 12.97 -30.77
N ALA A 13 -26.32 12.84 -29.45
CA ALA A 13 -25.11 12.50 -28.70
C ALA A 13 -24.47 11.19 -29.19
N ALA A 14 -25.29 10.23 -29.65
CA ALA A 14 -24.81 8.98 -30.22
C ALA A 14 -24.12 9.18 -31.58
N GLU A 15 -24.63 10.08 -32.43
CA GLU A 15 -24.02 10.42 -33.72
C GLU A 15 -22.71 11.18 -33.54
N LEU A 16 -22.67 12.14 -32.60
CA LEU A 16 -21.44 12.84 -32.21
C LEU A 16 -20.36 11.86 -31.75
N ALA A 17 -20.72 10.92 -30.86
CA ALA A 17 -19.78 9.92 -30.36
C ALA A 17 -19.29 8.98 -31.46
N ALA A 18 -20.17 8.57 -32.39
CA ALA A 18 -19.78 7.75 -33.53
C ALA A 18 -18.78 8.48 -34.46
N ALA A 19 -18.96 9.78 -34.67
CA ALA A 19 -18.05 10.61 -35.46
C ALA A 19 -16.68 10.80 -34.79
N LEU A 20 -16.63 10.81 -33.45
CA LEU A 20 -15.39 10.92 -32.67
C LEU A 20 -14.64 9.58 -32.54
N ALA A 21 -15.19 8.46 -33.02
CA ALA A 21 -14.65 7.13 -32.76
C ALA A 21 -13.92 6.51 -33.94
N ALA A 22 -12.64 6.20 -33.73
CA ALA A 22 -11.87 5.41 -34.68
C ALA A 22 -12.44 3.96 -34.79
N PRO A 23 -12.36 3.32 -35.97
CA PRO A 23 -12.72 1.91 -36.13
C PRO A 23 -11.69 1.00 -35.44
N ALA A 24 -12.15 -0.11 -34.88
CA ALA A 24 -11.26 -1.17 -34.42
C ALA A 24 -10.46 -1.78 -35.58
N ALA A 25 -9.30 -2.39 -35.27
CA ALA A 25 -8.46 -3.02 -36.27
C ALA A 25 -9.15 -4.23 -36.92
N ALA A 26 -8.92 -4.43 -38.22
CA ALA A 26 -9.56 -5.49 -39.00
C ALA A 26 -9.42 -6.87 -38.37
N GLY A 27 -10.52 -7.64 -38.37
CA GLY A 27 -10.55 -8.99 -37.80
C GLY A 27 -10.61 -9.04 -36.27
N ARG A 28 -10.83 -7.89 -35.59
CA ARG A 28 -11.09 -7.83 -34.13
C ARG A 28 -12.53 -7.44 -33.86
N TYR A 29 -13.07 -7.89 -32.73
CA TYR A 29 -14.38 -7.46 -32.25
C TYR A 29 -14.30 -6.04 -31.69
N ASP A 30 -15.17 -5.14 -32.16
CA ASP A 30 -15.29 -3.75 -31.70
C ASP A 30 -16.37 -3.66 -30.62
N GLU A 31 -15.99 -3.44 -29.35
CA GLU A 31 -16.95 -3.36 -28.24
C GLU A 31 -17.87 -2.13 -28.36
N LEU A 32 -17.47 -1.07 -29.06
CA LEU A 32 -18.29 0.13 -29.29
C LEU A 32 -19.42 -0.15 -30.30
N ARG A 33 -19.15 -1.01 -31.29
CA ARG A 33 -20.05 -1.31 -32.42
C ARG A 33 -20.69 -2.70 -32.35
N GLY A 34 -20.27 -3.56 -31.42
CA GLY A 34 -20.88 -4.85 -31.12
C GLY A 34 -20.70 -5.91 -32.21
N SER A 35 -19.65 -5.81 -33.04
CA SER A 35 -19.39 -6.75 -34.13
C SER A 35 -17.90 -6.76 -34.54
N ALA A 36 -17.51 -7.74 -35.33
CA ALA A 36 -16.17 -7.78 -35.91
C ALA A 36 -15.94 -6.61 -36.87
N ALA A 37 -14.78 -5.96 -36.77
CA ALA A 37 -14.39 -4.85 -37.63
C ALA A 37 -14.25 -5.29 -39.09
N GLY A 38 -15.09 -4.72 -39.95
CA GLY A 38 -15.06 -4.85 -41.42
C GLY A 38 -14.95 -3.49 -42.13
N LEU A 39 -15.00 -3.48 -43.46
CA LEU A 39 -14.86 -2.27 -44.30
C LEU A 39 -16.08 -1.32 -44.23
N GLN A 40 -17.22 -1.76 -43.68
CA GLN A 40 -18.39 -0.91 -43.39
C GLN A 40 -18.51 -0.75 -41.89
N ALA A 41 -18.60 0.48 -41.39
CA ALA A 41 -18.73 0.76 -39.96
C ALA A 41 -20.19 0.54 -39.51
N PRO A 42 -20.51 -0.47 -38.68
CA PRO A 42 -21.82 -0.55 -38.07
C PRO A 42 -22.04 0.66 -37.14
N ALA A 43 -23.30 1.11 -37.05
CA ALA A 43 -23.71 2.07 -36.05
C ALA A 43 -23.36 1.58 -34.62
N LEU A 44 -23.31 2.48 -33.65
CA LEU A 44 -23.04 2.13 -32.25
C LEU A 44 -23.94 0.97 -31.78
N ALA A 45 -23.35 0.06 -30.99
CA ALA A 45 -24.10 -1.02 -30.36
C ALA A 45 -25.24 -0.44 -29.49
N PRO A 46 -26.38 -1.13 -29.32
CA PRO A 46 -27.52 -0.59 -28.57
C PRO A 46 -27.18 -0.09 -27.17
N ALA A 47 -26.30 -0.80 -26.45
CA ALA A 47 -25.85 -0.41 -25.12
C ALA A 47 -25.01 0.89 -25.13
N TRP A 48 -24.14 1.07 -26.13
CA TRP A 48 -23.36 2.28 -26.32
C TRP A 48 -24.20 3.46 -26.82
N ARG A 49 -25.19 3.21 -27.70
CA ARG A 49 -26.17 4.23 -28.07
C ARG A 49 -26.90 4.75 -26.83
N ALA A 50 -27.43 3.84 -26.00
CA ALA A 50 -28.08 4.20 -24.74
C ALA A 50 -27.13 4.94 -23.78
N PHE A 51 -25.85 4.54 -23.72
CA PHE A 51 -24.82 5.25 -22.94
C PHE A 51 -24.73 6.73 -23.34
N PHE A 52 -24.56 7.01 -24.64
CA PHE A 52 -24.42 8.39 -25.12
C PHE A 52 -25.74 9.16 -25.08
N THR A 53 -26.89 8.52 -25.31
CA THR A 53 -28.20 9.14 -25.12
C THR A 53 -28.43 9.59 -23.68
N HIS A 54 -28.06 8.78 -22.67
CA HIS A 54 -28.16 9.17 -21.26
C HIS A 54 -27.11 10.21 -20.85
N LEU A 55 -25.95 10.23 -21.52
CA LEU A 55 -24.92 11.23 -21.32
C LEU A 55 -25.38 12.61 -21.84
N GLY A 56 -26.06 12.62 -22.99
CA GLY A 56 -26.51 13.82 -23.69
C GLY A 56 -25.37 14.54 -24.41
N SER A 57 -25.71 15.42 -25.37
CA SER A 57 -24.71 16.11 -26.21
C SER A 57 -23.79 17.01 -25.39
N ASP A 58 -24.34 17.70 -24.37
CA ASP A 58 -23.55 18.47 -23.40
C ASP A 58 -22.58 17.59 -22.60
N GLY A 59 -22.98 16.36 -22.29
CA GLY A 59 -22.14 15.41 -21.55
C GLY A 59 -21.00 14.85 -22.40
N VAL A 60 -21.20 14.70 -23.71
CA VAL A 60 -20.13 14.34 -24.67
C VAL A 60 -19.10 15.47 -24.76
N ALA A 61 -19.56 16.73 -24.86
CA ALA A 61 -18.68 17.89 -24.86
C ALA A 61 -17.89 18.07 -23.54
N ASP A 62 -18.40 17.50 -22.44
CA ASP A 62 -17.82 17.58 -21.09
C ASP A 62 -16.81 16.46 -20.76
N LEU A 63 -16.59 15.51 -21.66
CA LEU A 63 -15.74 14.33 -21.40
C LEU A 63 -14.30 14.69 -21.02
N ASP A 64 -13.75 15.77 -21.57
CA ASP A 64 -12.38 16.22 -21.25
C ASP A 64 -12.27 16.72 -19.81
N ARG A 65 -13.21 17.54 -19.34
CA ARG A 65 -13.24 18.00 -17.95
C ARG A 65 -13.42 16.83 -16.98
N ARG A 66 -14.20 15.80 -17.36
CA ARG A 66 -14.38 14.58 -16.57
C ARG A 66 -13.12 13.72 -16.53
N ALA A 67 -12.40 13.61 -17.65
CA ALA A 67 -11.10 12.93 -17.70
C ALA A 67 -10.07 13.65 -16.82
N ASP A 68 -10.03 14.97 -16.81
CA ASP A 68 -9.15 15.73 -15.91
C ASP A 68 -9.54 15.55 -14.43
N ALA A 69 -10.85 15.53 -14.14
CA ALA A 69 -11.35 15.26 -12.79
C ALA A 69 -11.01 13.83 -12.34
N LEU A 70 -11.07 12.84 -13.24
CA LEU A 70 -10.64 11.47 -13.00
C LEU A 70 -9.16 11.43 -12.59
N GLN A 71 -8.29 12.06 -13.37
CA GLN A 71 -6.86 12.10 -13.08
C GLN A 71 -6.54 12.82 -11.76
N ARG A 72 -7.22 13.93 -11.46
CA ARG A 72 -7.10 14.60 -10.15
C ARG A 72 -7.52 13.68 -9.00
N ARG A 73 -8.65 12.98 -9.15
CA ARG A 73 -9.17 12.10 -8.11
C ARG A 73 -8.26 10.91 -7.84
N MET A 74 -7.64 10.37 -8.89
CA MET A 74 -6.64 9.32 -8.74
C MET A 74 -5.41 9.81 -7.97
N ARG A 75 -4.95 11.05 -8.20
CA ARG A 75 -3.86 11.69 -7.44
C ARG A 75 -4.23 11.89 -5.97
N GLU A 76 -5.41 12.43 -5.70
CA GLU A 76 -5.88 12.70 -4.33
C GLU A 76 -6.04 11.44 -3.48
N ASN A 77 -6.49 10.33 -4.07
CA ASN A 77 -6.69 9.06 -3.36
C ASN A 77 -5.37 8.33 -3.04
N GLY A 78 -4.21 8.92 -3.37
CA GLY A 78 -2.90 8.35 -3.05
C GLY A 78 -2.41 7.30 -4.07
N LEU A 79 -3.12 7.12 -5.19
CA LEU A 79 -2.97 5.99 -6.12
C LEU A 79 -1.69 6.05 -6.97
N PHE A 80 -1.07 7.22 -7.05
CA PHE A 80 0.17 7.43 -7.80
C PHE A 80 1.45 7.26 -6.95
N TYR A 81 1.36 7.34 -5.63
CA TYR A 81 2.54 7.54 -4.77
C TYR A 81 3.28 6.25 -4.41
N GLN A 82 2.65 5.07 -4.54
CA GLN A 82 3.30 3.76 -4.27
C GLN A 82 4.38 3.36 -5.29
N LEU A 83 4.64 4.15 -6.33
CA LEU A 83 5.52 3.77 -7.45
C LEU A 83 6.75 4.66 -7.62
N HIS A 84 7.00 5.61 -6.71
CA HIS A 84 8.24 6.40 -6.73
C HIS A 84 9.40 5.74 -5.97
N GLU A 85 9.19 4.58 -5.32
CA GLU A 85 10.28 3.76 -4.76
C GLU A 85 11.04 2.95 -5.83
N GLN A 86 10.59 2.94 -7.09
CA GLN A 86 11.28 2.24 -8.20
C GLN A 86 11.72 3.19 -9.31
N ARG A 87 12.49 4.23 -8.96
CA ARG A 87 13.34 4.96 -9.91
C ARG A 87 14.82 4.72 -9.63
N ALA A 88 15.29 3.54 -10.04
CA ALA A 88 16.62 3.30 -10.57
C ALA A 88 16.64 1.90 -11.21
N GLY A 89 16.45 1.79 -12.53
CA GLY A 89 16.82 0.56 -13.24
C GLY A 89 15.99 0.14 -14.45
N ASP A 90 14.65 0.08 -14.35
CA ASP A 90 13.85 -0.57 -15.40
C ASP A 90 12.88 0.40 -16.11
N GLY A 91 13.26 0.81 -17.31
CA GLY A 91 12.36 1.52 -18.21
C GLY A 91 11.30 0.56 -18.77
N ALA A 92 10.01 0.80 -18.46
CA ALA A 92 8.84 0.60 -19.35
C ALA A 92 7.49 0.32 -18.65
N THR A 93 7.21 0.75 -17.41
CA THR A 93 5.82 0.67 -16.89
C THR A 93 5.43 1.88 -16.04
N GLY A 94 4.52 2.71 -16.57
CA GLY A 94 3.97 3.88 -15.90
C GLY A 94 3.04 3.56 -14.72
N PRO A 95 2.56 4.58 -13.99
CA PRO A 95 1.66 4.42 -12.85
C PRO A 95 0.33 3.77 -13.23
N TRP A 96 -0.35 3.16 -12.25
CA TRP A 96 -1.71 2.65 -12.45
C TRP A 96 -2.63 3.77 -12.99
N SER A 97 -3.25 3.52 -14.14
CA SER A 97 -4.17 4.45 -14.79
C SER A 97 -5.58 3.86 -14.92
N LEU A 98 -6.57 4.76 -14.98
CA LEU A 98 -7.99 4.44 -15.18
C LEU A 98 -8.50 5.24 -16.38
N ASP A 99 -9.21 4.57 -17.28
CA ASP A 99 -9.94 5.21 -18.37
C ASP A 99 -11.34 5.67 -17.92
N LEU A 100 -11.85 6.72 -18.56
CA LEU A 100 -13.17 7.28 -18.25
C LEU A 100 -14.31 6.41 -18.82
N LEU A 101 -14.12 5.81 -20.00
CA LEU A 101 -15.17 5.06 -20.67
C LEU A 101 -15.22 3.61 -20.14
N PRO A 102 -16.37 3.11 -19.65
CA PRO A 102 -16.46 1.78 -19.09
C PRO A 102 -16.56 0.69 -20.17
N LEU A 103 -16.24 -0.55 -19.80
CA LEU A 103 -16.67 -1.72 -20.57
C LEU A 103 -18.13 -2.03 -20.22
N ILE A 104 -19.03 -1.96 -21.19
CA ILE A 104 -20.44 -2.28 -20.99
C ILE A 104 -20.69 -3.75 -21.37
N VAL A 105 -21.15 -4.54 -20.40
CA VAL A 105 -21.52 -5.95 -20.59
C VAL A 105 -23.03 -6.10 -20.47
N THR A 106 -23.64 -6.71 -21.50
CA THR A 106 -25.08 -6.91 -21.57
C THR A 106 -25.56 -7.94 -20.55
N SER A 107 -26.85 -7.91 -20.22
CA SER A 107 -27.51 -8.91 -19.34
C SER A 107 -27.31 -10.34 -19.86
N GLN A 108 -27.45 -10.54 -21.18
CA GLN A 108 -27.31 -11.84 -21.83
C GLN A 108 -25.87 -12.37 -21.78
N ASP A 109 -24.89 -11.53 -22.14
CA ASP A 109 -23.48 -11.91 -22.08
C ASP A 109 -23.07 -12.24 -20.65
N TRP A 110 -23.52 -11.43 -19.69
CA TRP A 110 -23.21 -11.64 -18.29
C TRP A 110 -23.80 -12.94 -17.75
N ALA A 111 -25.05 -13.29 -18.11
CA ALA A 111 -25.67 -14.54 -17.69
C ALA A 111 -24.90 -15.79 -18.21
N ALA A 112 -24.31 -15.70 -19.41
CA ALA A 112 -23.45 -16.76 -19.95
C ALA A 112 -22.12 -16.85 -19.19
N ILE A 113 -21.47 -15.70 -18.94
CA ILE A 113 -20.24 -15.61 -18.14
C ILE A 113 -20.48 -16.16 -16.74
N GLU A 114 -21.53 -15.72 -16.06
CA GLU A 114 -21.87 -16.12 -14.70
C GLU A 114 -22.04 -17.63 -14.58
N ARG A 115 -22.84 -18.23 -15.47
CA ARG A 115 -23.09 -19.68 -15.49
C ARG A 115 -21.79 -20.48 -15.65
N GLY A 116 -20.94 -20.07 -16.59
CA GLY A 116 -19.69 -20.77 -16.87
C GLY A 116 -18.63 -20.58 -15.80
N VAL A 117 -18.52 -19.39 -15.22
CA VAL A 117 -17.63 -19.09 -14.10
C VAL A 117 -18.03 -19.91 -12.87
N LEU A 118 -19.32 -19.95 -12.51
CA LEU A 118 -19.80 -20.76 -11.38
C LEU A 118 -19.52 -22.26 -11.58
N GLN A 119 -19.73 -22.77 -12.79
CA GLN A 119 -19.40 -24.16 -13.13
C GLN A 119 -17.91 -24.44 -12.95
N ARG A 120 -17.04 -23.55 -13.44
CA ARG A 120 -15.59 -23.69 -13.34
C ARG A 120 -15.10 -23.64 -11.89
N VAL A 121 -15.61 -22.74 -11.06
CA VAL A 121 -15.19 -22.70 -9.65
C VAL A 121 -15.58 -23.97 -8.90
N ARG A 122 -16.79 -24.50 -9.16
CA ARG A 122 -17.21 -25.79 -8.60
C ARG A 122 -16.27 -26.93 -9.01
N LEU A 123 -15.87 -26.95 -10.28
CA LEU A 123 -14.89 -27.92 -10.79
C LEU A 123 -13.55 -27.79 -10.07
N LEU A 124 -12.97 -26.58 -10.03
CA LEU A 124 -11.68 -26.32 -9.39
C LEU A 124 -11.70 -26.65 -7.89
N ASN A 125 -12.80 -26.35 -7.19
CA ASN A 125 -12.95 -26.70 -5.78
C ASN A 125 -13.05 -28.21 -5.57
N ALA A 126 -13.79 -28.93 -6.44
CA ALA A 126 -13.85 -30.39 -6.41
C ALA A 126 -12.47 -31.03 -6.70
N MET A 127 -11.70 -30.45 -7.61
CA MET A 127 -10.31 -30.87 -7.87
C MET A 127 -9.43 -30.70 -6.63
N MET A 128 -9.53 -29.57 -5.92
CA MET A 128 -8.80 -29.37 -4.65
C MET A 128 -9.15 -30.45 -3.62
N ALA A 129 -10.44 -30.71 -3.43
CA ALA A 129 -10.93 -31.72 -2.49
C ALA A 129 -10.44 -33.13 -2.83
N ASP A 130 -10.41 -33.50 -4.12
CA ASP A 130 -9.87 -34.78 -4.56
C ASP A 130 -8.34 -34.87 -4.40
N LEU A 131 -7.60 -33.88 -4.91
CA LEU A 131 -6.14 -33.91 -4.99
C LEU A 131 -5.42 -33.81 -3.64
N TYR A 132 -6.06 -33.16 -2.65
CA TYR A 132 -5.60 -33.16 -1.25
C TYR A 132 -6.23 -34.28 -0.40
N GLY A 133 -7.26 -34.94 -0.91
CA GLY A 133 -7.96 -36.06 -0.26
C GLY A 133 -7.68 -37.41 -0.92
N PRO A 134 -8.69 -38.07 -1.56
CA PRO A 134 -8.58 -39.45 -2.07
C PRO A 134 -7.75 -39.61 -3.36
N GLN A 135 -7.47 -38.53 -4.10
CA GLN A 135 -6.64 -38.50 -5.30
C GLN A 135 -7.14 -39.39 -6.46
N THR A 136 -8.46 -39.49 -6.63
CA THR A 136 -9.09 -40.31 -7.69
C THR A 136 -8.79 -39.78 -9.09
N ILE A 137 -8.59 -38.46 -9.25
CA ILE A 137 -8.21 -37.81 -10.51
C ILE A 137 -6.87 -38.36 -11.01
N LEU A 138 -5.89 -38.50 -10.11
CA LEU A 138 -4.56 -39.02 -10.44
C LEU A 138 -4.61 -40.54 -10.68
N GLN A 139 -5.33 -41.28 -9.84
CA GLN A 139 -5.46 -42.74 -9.97
C GLN A 139 -6.13 -43.16 -11.29
N ARG A 140 -7.07 -42.36 -11.79
CA ARG A 140 -7.75 -42.58 -13.07
C ARG A 140 -6.98 -42.05 -14.28
N GLY A 141 -5.83 -41.41 -14.08
CA GLY A 141 -5.04 -40.81 -15.16
C GLY A 141 -5.73 -39.64 -15.86
N LEU A 142 -6.68 -38.95 -15.18
CA LEU A 142 -7.37 -37.79 -15.76
C LEU A 142 -6.49 -36.54 -15.76
N LEU A 143 -5.47 -36.50 -14.90
CA LEU A 143 -4.50 -35.43 -14.81
C LEU A 143 -3.09 -36.02 -14.57
N PRO A 144 -2.05 -35.58 -15.30
CA PRO A 144 -0.70 -36.07 -15.10
C PRO A 144 -0.14 -35.68 -13.72
N PRO A 145 0.45 -36.62 -12.95
CA PRO A 145 1.03 -36.31 -11.63
C PRO A 145 2.11 -35.21 -11.67
N ALA A 146 2.84 -35.08 -12.78
CA ALA A 146 3.85 -34.05 -12.97
C ALA A 146 3.27 -32.62 -12.98
N LEU A 147 2.03 -32.43 -13.45
CA LEU A 147 1.36 -31.13 -13.46
C LEU A 147 0.75 -30.75 -12.09
N VAL A 148 0.64 -31.72 -11.16
CA VAL A 148 0.13 -31.50 -9.81
C VAL A 148 1.25 -31.63 -8.78
N THR A 149 1.69 -32.86 -8.48
CA THR A 149 2.67 -33.15 -7.43
C THR A 149 4.09 -32.71 -7.77
N GLY A 150 4.38 -32.51 -9.06
CA GLY A 150 5.63 -31.90 -9.55
C GLY A 150 5.60 -30.37 -9.53
N HIS A 151 4.41 -29.76 -9.44
CA HIS A 151 4.27 -28.30 -9.41
C HIS A 151 4.59 -27.78 -7.99
N PRO A 152 5.44 -26.75 -7.82
CA PRO A 152 5.80 -26.22 -6.48
C PRO A 152 4.60 -25.68 -5.71
N GLY A 153 3.58 -25.23 -6.45
CA GLY A 153 2.27 -24.84 -5.92
C GLY A 153 1.42 -25.93 -5.27
N TYR A 154 1.80 -27.22 -5.34
CA TYR A 154 1.17 -28.30 -4.57
C TYR A 154 1.83 -28.45 -3.21
N LEU A 155 1.12 -28.07 -2.14
CA LEU A 155 1.67 -28.08 -0.79
C LEU A 155 1.48 -29.44 -0.12
N ARG A 156 2.53 -30.27 -0.08
CA ARG A 156 2.48 -31.59 0.58
C ARG A 156 2.00 -31.51 2.04
N ALA A 157 2.33 -30.42 2.73
CA ALA A 157 1.89 -30.13 4.10
C ALA A 157 0.36 -30.02 4.27
N MET A 158 -0.40 -29.85 3.19
CA MET A 158 -1.87 -29.77 3.20
C MET A 158 -2.56 -31.10 2.87
N ARG A 159 -1.82 -32.16 2.57
CA ARG A 159 -2.41 -33.47 2.27
C ARG A 159 -3.19 -34.01 3.46
N GLY A 160 -4.44 -34.41 3.24
CA GLY A 160 -5.36 -34.88 4.28
C GLY A 160 -5.99 -33.76 5.13
N ALA A 161 -5.66 -32.49 4.87
CA ALA A 161 -6.31 -31.37 5.54
C ALA A 161 -7.81 -31.32 5.19
N ARG A 162 -8.62 -30.96 6.18
CA ARG A 162 -10.05 -30.68 5.99
C ARG A 162 -10.28 -29.18 6.10
N VAL A 163 -10.90 -28.60 5.08
CA VAL A 163 -11.26 -27.17 5.07
C VAL A 163 -12.72 -26.99 5.49
N PRO A 164 -13.07 -25.92 6.22
CA PRO A 164 -14.45 -25.69 6.64
C PRO A 164 -15.43 -25.62 5.46
N GLY A 165 -16.51 -26.40 5.55
CA GLY A 165 -17.58 -26.44 4.54
C GLY A 165 -17.15 -26.95 3.17
N ASP A 166 -16.04 -27.68 3.08
CA ASP A 166 -15.40 -28.12 1.82
C ASP A 166 -15.16 -26.97 0.82
N THR A 167 -15.05 -25.73 1.33
CA THR A 167 -14.75 -24.53 0.55
C THR A 167 -13.24 -24.30 0.56
N TRP A 168 -12.52 -24.80 -0.44
CA TRP A 168 -11.09 -24.53 -0.62
C TRP A 168 -10.86 -23.14 -1.19
N LEU A 169 -11.64 -22.79 -2.20
CA LEU A 169 -11.49 -21.56 -2.97
C LEU A 169 -12.56 -20.56 -2.56
N HIS A 170 -12.19 -19.48 -1.86
CA HIS A 170 -13.11 -18.44 -1.41
C HIS A 170 -13.21 -17.27 -2.37
N VAL A 171 -12.11 -16.94 -3.04
CA VAL A 171 -11.96 -15.87 -4.01
C VAL A 171 -11.22 -16.43 -5.22
N VAL A 172 -11.91 -16.54 -6.36
CA VAL A 172 -11.31 -17.01 -7.62
C VAL A 172 -11.52 -15.97 -8.68
N ALA A 173 -10.50 -15.72 -9.50
CA ALA A 173 -10.64 -14.86 -10.67
C ALA A 173 -10.42 -15.62 -11.97
N PHE A 174 -11.08 -15.17 -13.03
CA PHE A 174 -10.93 -15.69 -14.38
C PHE A 174 -10.64 -14.55 -15.34
N ASP A 175 -9.57 -14.70 -16.11
CA ASP A 175 -9.22 -13.79 -17.19
C ASP A 175 -9.94 -14.24 -18.46
N LEU A 176 -10.81 -13.37 -18.97
CA LEU A 176 -11.66 -13.58 -20.13
C LEU A 176 -11.23 -12.66 -21.27
N ALA A 177 -11.33 -13.18 -22.49
CA ALA A 177 -11.26 -12.37 -23.69
C ALA A 177 -12.39 -12.74 -24.64
N ARG A 178 -12.87 -11.73 -25.36
CA ARG A 178 -13.84 -11.89 -26.43
C ARG A 178 -13.10 -12.03 -27.76
N GLY A 179 -13.39 -13.09 -28.49
CA GLY A 179 -12.84 -13.33 -29.81
C GLY A 179 -13.57 -12.56 -30.92
N PRO A 180 -13.07 -12.61 -32.17
CA PRO A 180 -13.72 -11.98 -33.33
C PRO A 180 -15.16 -12.47 -33.59
N ASP A 181 -15.48 -13.68 -33.13
CA ASP A 181 -16.80 -14.30 -33.19
C ASP A 181 -17.77 -13.80 -32.10
N GLY A 182 -17.34 -12.86 -31.26
CA GLY A 182 -18.14 -12.31 -30.15
C GLY A 182 -18.22 -13.23 -28.92
N GLN A 183 -17.63 -14.41 -28.96
CA GLN A 183 -17.68 -15.38 -27.87
C GLN A 183 -16.60 -15.13 -26.82
N TRP A 184 -16.98 -15.21 -25.55
CA TRP A 184 -16.07 -15.12 -24.41
C TRP A 184 -15.34 -16.45 -24.20
N ARG A 185 -14.02 -16.36 -23.97
CA ARG A 185 -13.14 -17.51 -23.68
C ARG A 185 -12.28 -17.23 -22.47
N VAL A 186 -12.05 -18.25 -21.65
CA VAL A 186 -11.11 -18.18 -20.52
C VAL A 186 -9.68 -18.30 -21.04
N ILE A 187 -8.83 -17.36 -20.66
CA ILE A 187 -7.39 -17.34 -20.95
C ILE A 187 -6.59 -17.89 -19.76
N ALA A 188 -7.02 -17.57 -18.54
CA ALA A 188 -6.37 -18.00 -17.30
C ALA A 188 -7.36 -17.96 -16.12
N HIS A 189 -7.02 -18.64 -15.03
CA HIS A 189 -7.67 -18.49 -13.73
C HIS A 189 -6.64 -18.24 -12.64
N HIS A 190 -7.06 -17.58 -11.57
CA HIS A 190 -6.25 -17.18 -10.43
C HIS A 190 -6.96 -17.65 -9.17
N THR A 191 -6.31 -18.49 -8.39
CA THR A 191 -6.86 -19.25 -7.26
C THR A 191 -6.07 -19.10 -5.97
N GLN A 192 -4.92 -18.44 -5.97
CA GLN A 192 -4.09 -18.22 -4.79
C GLN A 192 -4.42 -16.87 -4.12
N GLY A 193 -4.01 -15.76 -4.76
CA GLY A 193 -4.13 -14.40 -4.24
C GLY A 193 -4.62 -13.41 -5.30
N ALA A 194 -5.75 -13.70 -5.95
CA ALA A 194 -6.20 -12.98 -7.13
C ALA A 194 -6.32 -11.44 -6.93
N ALA A 195 -5.45 -10.68 -7.57
CA ALA A 195 -5.48 -9.22 -7.59
C ALA A 195 -6.61 -8.66 -8.46
N GLY A 196 -7.19 -7.54 -8.01
CA GLY A 196 -8.14 -6.71 -8.77
C GLY A 196 -9.40 -6.29 -8.02
N LEU A 197 -9.74 -6.90 -6.88
CA LEU A 197 -10.99 -6.61 -6.15
C LEU A 197 -11.04 -5.17 -5.62
N GLY A 198 -9.94 -4.68 -5.02
CA GLY A 198 -9.88 -3.30 -4.55
C GLY A 198 -9.86 -2.29 -5.71
N TYR A 199 -9.12 -2.59 -6.78
CA TYR A 199 -9.03 -1.73 -7.96
C TYR A 199 -10.37 -1.58 -8.67
N LEU A 200 -11.10 -2.68 -8.93
CA LEU A 200 -12.40 -2.60 -9.60
C LEU A 200 -13.43 -1.85 -8.76
N LEU A 201 -13.35 -1.96 -7.44
CA LEU A 201 -14.24 -1.25 -6.52
C LEU A 201 -13.96 0.25 -6.56
N GLU A 202 -12.69 0.64 -6.52
CA GLU A 202 -12.30 2.05 -6.64
C GLU A 202 -12.68 2.63 -8.01
N ASN A 203 -12.43 1.90 -9.09
CA ASN A 203 -12.87 2.26 -10.45
C ASN A 203 -14.36 2.55 -10.46
N ARG A 204 -15.15 1.62 -9.90
CA ARG A 204 -16.59 1.77 -9.81
C ARG A 204 -16.98 3.03 -9.04
N LEU A 205 -16.37 3.30 -7.90
CA LEU A 205 -16.73 4.45 -7.06
C LEU A 205 -16.34 5.79 -7.70
N ILE A 206 -15.26 5.84 -8.48
CA ILE A 206 -14.84 7.06 -9.19
C ILE A 206 -15.72 7.28 -10.43
N VAL A 207 -15.81 6.30 -11.32
CA VAL A 207 -16.51 6.44 -12.62
C VAL A 207 -18.01 6.64 -12.42
N SER A 208 -18.66 5.96 -11.46
CA SER A 208 -20.09 6.17 -11.19
C SER A 208 -20.43 7.58 -10.67
N ARG A 209 -19.48 8.26 -10.01
CA ARG A 209 -19.64 9.67 -9.62
C ARG A 209 -19.45 10.63 -10.78
N LEU A 210 -18.55 10.31 -11.71
CA LEU A 210 -18.32 11.13 -12.91
C LEU A 210 -19.44 10.97 -13.93
N LEU A 211 -20.04 9.78 -14.06
CA LEU A 211 -21.08 9.45 -15.04
C LEU A 211 -22.43 9.00 -14.40
N PRO A 212 -23.03 9.78 -13.48
CA PRO A 212 -24.11 9.29 -12.62
C PRO A 212 -25.47 9.12 -13.32
N ARG A 213 -25.72 9.87 -14.41
CA ARG A 213 -26.94 9.73 -15.22
C ARG A 213 -26.87 8.44 -16.03
N THR A 214 -25.77 8.24 -16.73
CA THR A 214 -25.52 7.05 -17.56
C THR A 214 -25.47 5.77 -16.74
N PHE A 215 -24.80 5.80 -15.58
CA PHE A 215 -24.73 4.66 -14.66
C PHE A 215 -26.12 4.19 -14.21
N ARG A 216 -27.01 5.13 -13.90
CA ARG A 216 -28.41 4.83 -13.51
C ARG A 216 -29.26 4.42 -14.71
N GLY A 217 -29.13 5.11 -15.84
CA GLY A 217 -29.89 4.85 -17.07
C GLY A 217 -29.65 3.44 -17.62
N LEU A 218 -28.41 2.97 -17.58
CA LEU A 218 -28.05 1.60 -18.00
C LEU A 218 -28.34 0.51 -16.95
N ARG A 219 -28.92 0.87 -15.79
CA ARG A 219 -29.28 -0.08 -14.72
C ARG A 219 -28.11 -0.98 -14.32
N VAL A 220 -26.95 -0.38 -14.08
CA VAL A 220 -25.72 -1.12 -13.72
C VAL A 220 -25.84 -1.74 -12.33
N GLN A 221 -25.53 -3.03 -12.20
CA GLN A 221 -25.58 -3.75 -10.92
C GLN A 221 -24.53 -3.25 -9.92
N ARG A 222 -24.89 -3.29 -8.62
CA ARG A 222 -23.99 -2.89 -7.52
C ARG A 222 -23.13 -4.05 -7.05
N LEU A 223 -21.94 -3.73 -6.53
CA LEU A 223 -20.92 -4.71 -6.15
C LEU A 223 -21.01 -5.15 -4.67
N ALA A 224 -21.59 -4.31 -3.81
CA ALA A 224 -21.54 -4.43 -2.35
C ALA A 224 -22.06 -5.78 -1.81
N ALA A 225 -23.11 -6.34 -2.41
CA ALA A 225 -23.67 -7.61 -1.96
C ALA A 225 -22.71 -8.78 -2.10
N SER A 226 -21.83 -8.76 -3.10
CA SER A 226 -20.86 -9.85 -3.30
C SER A 226 -19.77 -9.81 -2.22
N TYR A 227 -19.31 -8.63 -1.84
CA TYR A 227 -18.39 -8.44 -0.71
C TYR A 227 -19.03 -8.82 0.63
N ARG A 228 -20.30 -8.43 0.84
CA ARG A 228 -21.05 -8.81 2.04
C ARG A 228 -21.17 -10.32 2.17
N ALA A 229 -21.52 -10.99 1.07
CA ALA A 229 -21.65 -12.46 1.03
C ALA A 229 -20.33 -13.16 1.35
N LEU A 230 -19.20 -12.67 0.83
CA LEU A 230 -17.87 -13.20 1.15
C LEU A 230 -17.60 -13.14 2.67
N LEU A 231 -17.80 -11.97 3.29
CA LEU A 231 -17.58 -11.81 4.72
C LEU A 231 -18.51 -12.69 5.56
N GLN A 232 -19.80 -12.73 5.21
CA GLN A 232 -20.78 -13.57 5.89
C GLN A 232 -20.45 -15.06 5.75
N SER A 233 -19.99 -15.49 4.57
CA SER A 233 -19.52 -16.85 4.32
C SER A 233 -18.32 -17.19 5.19
N MET A 234 -17.31 -16.32 5.23
CA MET A 234 -16.14 -16.53 6.10
C MET A 234 -16.53 -16.58 7.57
N GLN A 235 -17.41 -15.68 8.05
CA GLN A 235 -17.90 -15.70 9.43
C GLN A 235 -18.64 -17.00 9.76
N ALA A 236 -19.53 -17.44 8.87
CA ALA A 236 -20.31 -18.67 9.07
C ALA A 236 -19.45 -19.94 9.08
N LEU A 237 -18.38 -19.97 8.29
CA LEU A 237 -17.45 -21.10 8.19
C LEU A 237 -16.33 -21.07 9.24
N SER A 238 -16.10 -19.93 9.89
CA SER A 238 -15.08 -19.78 10.92
C SER A 238 -15.53 -20.40 12.25
N PRO A 239 -14.61 -20.88 13.11
CA PRO A 239 -14.95 -21.59 14.35
C PRO A 239 -15.82 -20.80 15.34
N ALA A 240 -15.72 -19.47 15.33
CA ALA A 240 -16.47 -18.60 16.23
C ALA A 240 -17.79 -18.06 15.64
N GLY A 241 -18.18 -18.50 14.42
CA GLY A 241 -19.42 -18.09 13.77
C GLY A 241 -19.56 -16.57 13.65
N LYS A 242 -20.66 -16.01 14.17
CA LYS A 242 -20.94 -14.56 14.13
C LYS A 242 -19.93 -13.71 14.91
N ASN A 243 -19.26 -14.28 15.91
CA ASN A 243 -18.25 -13.60 16.71
C ASN A 243 -16.84 -13.74 16.11
N SER A 244 -16.75 -14.19 14.85
CA SER A 244 -15.48 -14.41 14.18
C SER A 244 -14.75 -13.09 13.92
N ARG A 245 -13.47 -13.06 14.28
CA ARG A 245 -12.57 -11.98 13.94
C ARG A 245 -11.88 -12.35 12.65
N ILE A 246 -12.12 -11.52 11.63
CA ILE A 246 -11.51 -11.68 10.32
C ILE A 246 -10.49 -10.55 10.12
N VAL A 247 -9.29 -10.93 9.67
CA VAL A 247 -8.21 -9.99 9.34
C VAL A 247 -7.81 -10.14 7.88
N LEU A 248 -7.17 -9.12 7.30
CA LEU A 248 -6.61 -9.16 5.95
C LEU A 248 -5.08 -9.22 6.06
N LEU A 249 -4.49 -10.37 5.69
CA LEU A 249 -3.04 -10.58 5.73
C LEU A 249 -2.38 -10.04 4.45
N THR A 250 -1.47 -9.08 4.60
CA THR A 250 -0.73 -8.43 3.51
C THR A 250 0.78 -8.70 3.61
N PRO A 251 1.50 -8.80 2.48
CA PRO A 251 2.97 -8.82 2.46
C PRO A 251 3.63 -7.47 2.82
N GLY A 252 2.83 -6.41 2.99
CA GLY A 252 3.30 -5.08 3.42
C GLY A 252 3.47 -4.05 2.29
N PRO A 253 3.99 -2.85 2.61
CA PRO A 253 4.00 -1.68 1.71
C PRO A 253 4.77 -1.85 0.39
N HIS A 254 5.82 -2.68 0.39
CA HIS A 254 6.67 -2.92 -0.78
C HIS A 254 6.01 -3.80 -1.85
N SER A 255 4.81 -4.33 -1.60
CA SER A 255 4.06 -5.09 -2.58
C SER A 255 3.41 -4.18 -3.63
N ALA A 256 3.53 -4.57 -4.91
CA ALA A 256 2.92 -3.83 -6.03
C ALA A 256 1.38 -3.68 -5.93
N THR A 257 0.72 -4.51 -5.12
CA THR A 257 -0.74 -4.47 -4.91
C THR A 257 -1.12 -4.02 -3.49
N TYR A 258 -0.20 -3.44 -2.71
CA TYR A 258 -0.47 -3.01 -1.33
C TYR A 258 -1.64 -2.03 -1.23
N PHE A 259 -1.75 -1.09 -2.18
CA PHE A 259 -2.90 -0.19 -2.27
C PHE A 259 -4.24 -0.96 -2.22
N GLU A 260 -4.37 -2.01 -3.03
CA GLU A 260 -5.59 -2.82 -3.09
C GLU A 260 -5.92 -3.43 -1.73
N HIS A 261 -4.89 -3.90 -1.01
CA HIS A 261 -5.04 -4.56 0.28
C HIS A 261 -5.55 -3.58 1.34
N ALA A 262 -4.91 -2.41 1.44
CA ALA A 262 -5.30 -1.36 2.37
C ALA A 262 -6.71 -0.82 2.04
N TYR A 263 -7.00 -0.65 0.75
CA TYR A 263 -8.30 -0.19 0.29
C TYR A 263 -9.42 -1.20 0.63
N LEU A 264 -9.20 -2.48 0.35
CA LEU A 264 -10.14 -3.56 0.68
C LEU A 264 -10.35 -3.69 2.18
N ALA A 265 -9.28 -3.70 2.98
CA ALA A 265 -9.37 -3.79 4.43
C ALA A 265 -10.25 -2.66 5.00
N ARG A 266 -10.04 -1.42 4.52
CA ARG A 266 -10.85 -0.26 4.91
C ARG A 266 -12.31 -0.40 4.48
N TYR A 267 -12.56 -0.82 3.24
CA TYR A 267 -13.92 -0.96 2.71
C TYR A 267 -14.72 -2.07 3.39
N LEU A 268 -14.06 -3.19 3.69
CA LEU A 268 -14.64 -4.36 4.35
C LEU A 268 -14.68 -4.23 5.88
N GLY A 269 -14.00 -3.21 6.43
CA GLY A 269 -13.90 -3.00 7.87
C GLY A 269 -13.01 -4.01 8.60
N LEU A 270 -12.11 -4.69 7.88
CA LEU A 270 -11.16 -5.68 8.42
C LEU A 270 -9.89 -5.00 8.93
N THR A 271 -9.26 -5.59 9.95
CA THR A 271 -7.91 -5.18 10.38
C THR A 271 -6.90 -5.65 9.33
N LEU A 272 -6.13 -4.72 8.78
CA LEU A 272 -4.97 -5.00 7.91
C LEU A 272 -3.80 -5.44 8.79
N VAL A 273 -3.22 -6.61 8.49
CA VAL A 273 -2.15 -7.22 9.31
C VAL A 273 -1.03 -7.75 8.43
N GLU A 274 0.21 -7.66 8.89
CA GLU A 274 1.37 -8.36 8.32
C GLU A 274 1.69 -9.62 9.13
N GLY A 275 2.60 -10.47 8.64
CA GLY A 275 3.01 -11.69 9.34
C GLY A 275 3.46 -11.44 10.79
N GLY A 276 4.23 -10.37 11.00
CA GLY A 276 4.72 -9.96 12.33
C GLY A 276 3.63 -9.51 13.32
N ASP A 277 2.44 -9.13 12.84
CA ASP A 277 1.30 -8.75 13.68
C ASP A 277 0.58 -9.96 14.28
N LEU A 278 0.82 -11.14 13.72
CA LEU A 278 0.17 -12.38 14.11
C LEU A 278 1.15 -13.31 14.84
N THR A 279 0.61 -14.20 15.66
CA THR A 279 1.39 -15.28 16.30
C THR A 279 0.52 -16.52 16.43
N ALA A 280 1.09 -17.69 16.16
CA ALA A 280 0.41 -18.96 16.40
C ALA A 280 0.81 -19.53 17.77
N ARG A 281 -0.16 -19.91 18.59
CA ARG A 281 0.02 -20.59 19.90
C ARG A 281 -1.11 -21.59 20.11
N ASP A 282 -0.80 -22.76 20.66
CA ASP A 282 -1.78 -23.83 20.93
C ASP A 282 -2.67 -24.17 19.72
N ASN A 283 -2.06 -24.25 18.53
CA ASN A 283 -2.73 -24.44 17.24
C ASN A 283 -3.76 -23.36 16.88
N ARG A 284 -3.71 -22.17 17.47
CA ARG A 284 -4.59 -21.02 17.19
C ARG A 284 -3.76 -19.81 16.77
N VAL A 285 -4.37 -18.90 16.00
CA VAL A 285 -3.72 -17.65 15.59
C VAL A 285 -4.26 -16.48 16.40
N PHE A 286 -3.37 -15.61 16.84
CA PHE A 286 -3.70 -14.42 17.63
C PHE A 286 -3.14 -13.17 16.95
N LEU A 287 -3.90 -12.08 17.06
CA LEU A 287 -3.45 -10.72 16.74
C LEU A 287 -2.75 -10.14 17.97
N LYS A 288 -1.54 -9.60 17.78
CA LYS A 288 -0.81 -8.84 18.80
C LYS A 288 -1.39 -7.44 18.87
N THR A 289 -2.06 -7.10 19.96
CA THR A 289 -2.60 -5.77 20.23
C THR A 289 -1.92 -5.16 21.45
N LEU A 290 -2.10 -3.86 21.67
CA LEU A 290 -1.65 -3.24 22.93
C LEU A 290 -2.25 -3.94 24.18
N ARG A 291 -3.44 -4.52 24.03
CA ARG A 291 -4.20 -5.31 25.03
C ARG A 291 -3.76 -6.74 25.22
N GLY A 292 -2.75 -7.17 24.48
CA GLY A 292 -2.26 -8.53 24.47
C GLY A 292 -2.77 -9.31 23.26
N LEU A 293 -2.97 -10.61 23.43
CA LEU A 293 -3.27 -11.51 22.33
C LEU A 293 -4.78 -11.69 22.18
N GLU A 294 -5.30 -11.34 21.00
CA GLU A 294 -6.72 -11.49 20.68
C GLU A 294 -6.91 -12.53 19.57
N PRO A 295 -7.82 -13.52 19.72
CA PRO A 295 -7.92 -14.64 18.80
C PRO A 295 -8.42 -14.20 17.42
N VAL A 296 -7.81 -14.77 16.37
CA VAL A 296 -8.17 -14.59 14.97
C VAL A 296 -8.80 -15.88 14.45
N HIS A 297 -10.01 -15.76 13.90
CA HIS A 297 -10.82 -16.90 13.47
C HIS A 297 -10.81 -17.08 11.94
N GLY A 298 -10.58 -16.00 11.19
CA GLY A 298 -10.48 -16.02 9.74
C GLY A 298 -9.43 -15.04 9.21
N ILE A 299 -8.77 -15.41 8.12
CA ILE A 299 -7.74 -14.61 7.46
C ILE A 299 -8.04 -14.56 5.96
N LEU A 300 -8.32 -13.37 5.44
CA LEU A 300 -8.32 -13.11 4.00
C LEU A 300 -6.87 -12.82 3.58
N ARG A 301 -6.22 -13.77 2.92
CA ARG A 301 -4.78 -13.65 2.63
C ARG A 301 -4.50 -13.01 1.28
N ARG A 302 -3.41 -12.23 1.24
CA ARG A 302 -2.77 -11.68 0.04
C ARG A 302 -1.29 -12.05 -0.05
N VAL A 303 -0.86 -12.96 0.82
CA VAL A 303 0.48 -13.56 0.83
C VAL A 303 0.42 -14.89 0.10
N ASP A 304 1.45 -15.12 -0.71
CA ASP A 304 1.60 -16.30 -1.52
C ASP A 304 1.89 -17.55 -0.70
N ASP A 305 1.48 -18.72 -1.22
CA ASP A 305 1.47 -20.00 -0.52
C ASP A 305 2.81 -20.30 0.15
N ALA A 306 3.90 -20.27 -0.62
CA ALA A 306 5.25 -20.58 -0.15
C ALA A 306 5.72 -19.71 1.03
N TRP A 307 5.16 -18.51 1.17
CA TRP A 307 5.56 -17.53 2.16
C TRP A 307 4.70 -17.56 3.43
N LEU A 308 3.65 -18.39 3.49
CA LEU A 308 2.66 -18.35 4.58
C LEU A 308 3.20 -18.83 5.94
N ASP A 309 4.08 -19.82 5.96
CA ASP A 309 4.56 -20.45 7.20
C ASP A 309 6.04 -20.84 7.09
N PRO A 310 6.96 -20.09 7.72
CA PRO A 310 8.38 -20.40 7.64
C PRO A 310 8.80 -21.70 8.33
N LEU A 311 7.96 -22.28 9.20
CA LEU A 311 8.29 -23.55 9.85
C LEU A 311 8.12 -24.77 8.93
N GLU A 312 7.22 -24.68 7.95
CA GLU A 312 6.86 -25.81 7.09
C GLU A 312 7.13 -25.57 5.60
N LEU A 313 7.28 -24.31 5.18
CA LEU A 313 7.47 -23.90 3.78
C LEU A 313 8.85 -23.23 3.56
N ARG A 314 8.90 -21.93 3.27
CA ARG A 314 10.17 -21.19 3.10
C ARG A 314 10.72 -20.68 4.44
N PRO A 315 11.87 -21.17 4.91
CA PRO A 315 12.41 -20.79 6.22
C PRO A 315 12.90 -19.33 6.30
N ASP A 316 13.21 -18.73 5.16
CA ASP A 316 13.61 -17.33 5.02
C ASP A 316 12.41 -16.38 4.81
N SER A 317 11.18 -16.88 4.90
CA SER A 317 9.98 -16.05 4.81
C SER A 317 9.82 -15.16 6.05
N MET A 318 9.79 -13.85 5.81
CA MET A 318 9.42 -12.83 6.80
C MET A 318 7.96 -12.36 6.65
N LEU A 319 7.22 -12.89 5.67
CA LEU A 319 5.86 -12.44 5.33
C LEU A 319 4.77 -13.27 6.03
N GLY A 320 5.11 -14.52 6.37
CA GLY A 320 4.19 -15.49 6.94
C GLY A 320 4.06 -15.42 8.46
N VAL A 321 3.32 -16.38 9.00
CA VAL A 321 3.16 -16.57 10.45
C VAL A 321 3.68 -17.97 10.80
N PRO A 322 4.75 -18.09 11.61
CA PRO A 322 5.25 -19.39 12.05
C PRO A 322 4.14 -20.21 12.70
N GLY A 323 3.87 -21.43 12.19
CA GLY A 323 2.86 -22.35 12.70
C GLY A 323 1.43 -22.11 12.18
N LEU A 324 1.26 -21.25 11.16
CA LEU A 324 -0.03 -20.99 10.52
C LEU A 324 -0.64 -22.23 9.89
N LEU A 325 0.13 -23.03 9.14
CA LEU A 325 -0.41 -24.21 8.46
C LEU A 325 -0.93 -25.23 9.46
N GLN A 326 -0.23 -25.40 10.58
CA GLN A 326 -0.66 -26.24 11.67
C GLN A 326 -2.00 -25.76 12.27
N ALA A 327 -2.18 -24.46 12.49
CA ALA A 327 -3.45 -23.90 12.97
C ALA A 327 -4.60 -24.09 11.96
N VAL A 328 -4.32 -23.97 10.66
CA VAL A 328 -5.27 -24.23 9.58
C VAL A 328 -5.70 -25.70 9.57
N ARG A 329 -4.74 -26.64 9.63
CA ARG A 329 -5.03 -28.09 9.66
C ARG A 329 -5.81 -28.50 10.92
N ALA A 330 -5.56 -27.85 12.05
CA ALA A 330 -6.31 -28.06 13.28
C ALA A 330 -7.76 -27.52 13.21
N GLY A 331 -8.12 -26.77 12.15
CA GLY A 331 -9.45 -26.19 11.97
C GLY A 331 -9.74 -25.00 12.88
N ASN A 332 -8.72 -24.40 13.50
CA ASN A 332 -8.87 -23.29 14.43
C ASN A 332 -8.88 -21.91 13.73
N VAL A 333 -8.45 -21.86 12.47
CA VAL A 333 -8.45 -20.63 11.66
C VAL A 333 -8.83 -20.96 10.21
N LEU A 334 -9.75 -20.16 9.66
CA LEU A 334 -10.13 -20.23 8.25
C LEU A 334 -9.19 -19.35 7.42
N LEU A 335 -8.55 -19.90 6.40
CA LEU A 335 -7.74 -19.14 5.44
C LEU A 335 -8.47 -19.03 4.10
N ALA A 336 -8.69 -17.81 3.62
CA ALA A 336 -9.33 -17.52 2.34
C ALA A 336 -8.30 -16.95 1.36
N ASN A 337 -7.84 -17.68 0.35
CA ASN A 337 -8.14 -19.10 0.02
C ASN A 337 -7.32 -20.10 0.86
N ALA A 338 -7.75 -21.36 0.87
CA ALA A 338 -6.97 -22.43 1.46
C ALA A 338 -5.58 -22.52 0.79
N PRO A 339 -4.51 -22.87 1.55
CA PRO A 339 -3.18 -23.06 0.97
C PRO A 339 -3.13 -24.20 -0.06
N GLY A 340 -2.32 -24.04 -1.10
CA GLY A 340 -2.01 -25.09 -2.06
C GLY A 340 -2.86 -25.12 -3.33
N SER A 341 -3.53 -24.01 -3.66
CA SER A 341 -4.32 -23.89 -4.90
C SER A 341 -3.49 -23.47 -6.11
N SER A 342 -2.28 -22.97 -5.89
CA SER A 342 -1.39 -22.37 -6.90
C SER A 342 -1.21 -23.20 -8.18
N PHE A 343 -1.07 -24.53 -8.06
CA PHE A 343 -0.88 -25.41 -9.23
C PHE A 343 -2.07 -25.38 -10.21
N LEU A 344 -3.26 -25.02 -9.74
CA LEU A 344 -4.41 -24.85 -10.63
C LEU A 344 -4.09 -23.78 -11.67
N GLU A 345 -3.43 -22.68 -11.30
CA GLU A 345 -3.13 -21.53 -12.18
C GLU A 345 -2.21 -21.85 -13.38
N SER A 346 -1.61 -23.04 -13.41
CA SER A 346 -0.80 -23.49 -14.54
C SER A 346 -1.59 -23.42 -15.85
N PRO A 347 -1.08 -22.74 -16.91
CA PRO A 347 -1.75 -22.67 -18.21
C PRO A 347 -2.06 -24.05 -18.81
N GLY A 348 -1.22 -25.05 -18.52
CA GLY A 348 -1.40 -26.43 -18.96
C GLY A 348 -2.70 -27.05 -18.44
N MET A 349 -3.21 -26.58 -17.30
CA MET A 349 -4.43 -27.09 -16.67
C MET A 349 -5.65 -26.96 -17.60
N LEU A 350 -5.70 -25.90 -18.41
CA LEU A 350 -6.85 -25.57 -19.26
C LEU A 350 -7.19 -26.68 -20.28
N GLY A 351 -6.19 -27.42 -20.76
CA GLY A 351 -6.39 -28.53 -21.70
C GLY A 351 -7.13 -29.72 -21.08
N PHE A 352 -6.98 -29.93 -19.77
CA PHE A 352 -7.56 -31.07 -19.06
C PHE A 352 -8.96 -30.79 -18.47
N LEU A 353 -9.31 -29.52 -18.26
CA LEU A 353 -10.58 -29.14 -17.62
C LEU A 353 -11.85 -29.66 -18.32
N PRO A 354 -11.97 -29.72 -19.67
CA PRO A 354 -13.17 -30.24 -20.31
C PRO A 354 -13.50 -31.69 -19.90
N ARG A 355 -12.48 -32.57 -19.91
CA ARG A 355 -12.66 -33.97 -19.54
C ARG A 355 -12.90 -34.14 -18.03
N LEU A 356 -12.25 -33.32 -17.21
CA LEU A 356 -12.49 -33.28 -15.76
C LEU A 356 -13.92 -32.82 -15.42
N ALA A 357 -14.47 -31.85 -16.17
CA ALA A 357 -15.84 -31.40 -15.99
C ALA A 357 -16.86 -32.52 -16.23
N GLU A 358 -16.67 -33.30 -17.30
CA GLU A 358 -17.51 -34.47 -17.57
C GLU A 358 -17.38 -35.54 -16.49
N SER A 359 -16.14 -35.83 -16.04
CA SER A 359 -15.92 -36.88 -15.04
C SER A 359 -16.36 -36.50 -13.62
N LEU A 360 -16.27 -35.23 -13.22
CA LEU A 360 -16.54 -34.77 -11.85
C LEU A 360 -17.91 -34.12 -11.69
N LEU A 361 -18.38 -33.38 -12.71
CA LEU A 361 -19.66 -32.67 -12.67
C LEU A 361 -20.74 -33.32 -13.55
N GLY A 362 -20.37 -34.26 -14.43
CA GLY A 362 -21.31 -34.87 -15.39
C GLY A 362 -21.78 -33.92 -16.49
N THR A 363 -21.09 -32.79 -16.69
CA THR A 363 -21.49 -31.73 -17.63
C THR A 363 -20.31 -31.23 -18.45
N THR A 364 -20.54 -30.86 -19.70
CA THR A 364 -19.54 -30.16 -20.52
C THR A 364 -19.39 -28.70 -20.07
N LEU A 365 -18.19 -28.13 -20.26
CA LEU A 365 -17.93 -26.74 -19.91
C LEU A 365 -18.72 -25.79 -20.80
N THR A 366 -19.51 -24.91 -20.18
CA THR A 366 -20.33 -23.93 -20.89
C THR A 366 -19.53 -22.70 -21.34
N LEU A 367 -18.49 -22.33 -20.59
CA LEU A 367 -17.56 -21.25 -20.94
C LEU A 367 -16.23 -21.86 -21.41
N PRO A 368 -15.94 -21.84 -22.73
CA PRO A 368 -14.75 -22.46 -23.30
C PRO A 368 -13.46 -21.76 -22.85
N ALA A 369 -12.36 -22.51 -22.81
CA ALA A 369 -11.01 -21.94 -22.71
C ALA A 369 -10.45 -21.67 -24.10
N VAL A 370 -9.37 -20.88 -24.17
CA VAL A 370 -8.46 -20.96 -25.32
C VAL A 370 -7.76 -22.32 -25.34
N HIS A 371 -7.53 -22.86 -26.54
CA HIS A 371 -6.85 -24.14 -26.70
C HIS A 371 -5.44 -24.06 -26.10
N SER A 372 -5.11 -25.03 -25.25
CA SER A 372 -3.86 -25.04 -24.49
C SER A 372 -3.29 -26.45 -24.49
N TRP A 373 -2.03 -26.58 -24.91
CA TRP A 373 -1.27 -27.82 -25.00
C TRP A 373 -0.16 -27.82 -23.97
N TRP A 374 -0.24 -28.69 -22.98
CA TRP A 374 0.87 -28.89 -22.05
C TRP A 374 1.92 -29.79 -22.71
N CYS A 375 3.11 -29.25 -22.98
CA CYS A 375 4.13 -29.98 -23.73
C CYS A 375 4.71 -31.18 -22.97
N GLY A 376 4.44 -31.32 -21.67
CA GLY A 376 4.80 -32.52 -20.91
C GLY A 376 4.06 -33.79 -21.36
N GLU A 377 2.94 -33.66 -22.08
CA GLU A 377 2.29 -34.76 -22.76
C GLU A 377 2.83 -34.90 -24.20
N PRO A 378 3.46 -36.04 -24.58
CA PRO A 378 4.12 -36.18 -25.88
C PRO A 378 3.20 -35.88 -27.07
N ALA A 379 1.97 -36.39 -27.06
CA ALA A 379 1.00 -36.15 -28.13
C ALA A 379 0.62 -34.67 -28.25
N ALA A 380 0.46 -33.97 -27.13
CA ALA A 380 0.16 -32.53 -27.12
C ALA A 380 1.38 -31.71 -27.57
N CYS A 381 2.60 -32.13 -27.22
CA CYS A 381 3.83 -31.49 -27.69
C CYS A 381 3.98 -31.61 -29.20
N ASP A 382 3.80 -32.81 -29.76
CA ASP A 382 3.92 -33.07 -31.19
C ASP A 382 2.89 -32.27 -32.01
N ASP A 383 1.68 -32.09 -31.49
CA ASP A 383 0.63 -31.26 -32.11
C ASP A 383 0.92 -29.74 -32.01
N ALA A 384 1.52 -29.30 -30.90
CA ALA A 384 1.80 -27.89 -30.65
C ALA A 384 3.01 -27.34 -31.42
N LEU A 385 4.08 -28.14 -31.59
CA LEU A 385 5.35 -27.68 -32.17
C LEU A 385 5.23 -27.11 -33.61
N PRO A 386 4.44 -27.69 -34.53
CA PRO A 386 4.24 -27.12 -35.86
C PRO A 386 3.52 -25.76 -35.86
N GLN A 387 2.80 -25.45 -34.78
CA GLN A 387 1.90 -24.30 -34.69
C GLN A 387 2.49 -23.13 -33.89
N LEU A 388 3.75 -23.23 -33.42
CA LEU A 388 4.39 -22.24 -32.54
C LEU A 388 4.28 -20.80 -33.07
N ALA A 389 4.42 -20.58 -34.39
CA ALA A 389 4.32 -19.26 -35.01
C ALA A 389 2.94 -18.59 -34.85
N ARG A 390 1.90 -19.34 -34.49
CA ARG A 390 0.51 -18.87 -34.30
C ARG A 390 0.03 -19.01 -32.85
N CYS A 391 0.94 -19.27 -31.93
CA CYS A 391 0.63 -19.52 -30.53
C CYS A 391 1.41 -18.59 -29.60
N ILE A 392 1.05 -18.63 -28.33
CA ILE A 392 1.76 -18.00 -27.22
C ILE A 392 2.43 -19.12 -26.42
N ILE A 393 3.75 -19.00 -26.20
CA ILE A 393 4.52 -19.91 -25.36
C ILE A 393 4.48 -19.38 -23.94
N LYS A 394 4.02 -20.20 -22.99
CA LYS A 394 3.87 -19.83 -21.57
C LYS A 394 4.60 -20.82 -20.66
N PRO A 395 5.10 -20.36 -19.51
CA PRO A 395 5.63 -21.26 -18.50
C PRO A 395 4.51 -22.09 -17.86
N SER A 396 4.74 -23.39 -17.69
CA SER A 396 3.83 -24.29 -16.95
C SER A 396 4.04 -24.23 -15.43
N PHE A 397 5.23 -23.82 -15.00
CA PHE A 397 5.65 -23.72 -13.60
C PHE A 397 6.10 -22.30 -13.26
N PRO A 398 6.08 -21.88 -11.98
CA PRO A 398 6.55 -20.56 -11.58
C PRO A 398 8.07 -20.39 -11.81
N PRO A 399 8.57 -19.13 -11.86
CA PRO A 399 9.92 -18.80 -12.33
C PRO A 399 11.07 -19.47 -11.56
N ASP A 400 10.87 -19.75 -10.28
CA ASP A 400 11.82 -20.34 -9.35
C ASP A 400 12.19 -21.80 -9.67
N VAL A 401 11.34 -22.51 -10.42
CA VAL A 401 11.54 -23.93 -10.76
C VAL A 401 11.73 -24.13 -12.28
N GLN A 402 11.90 -23.07 -13.06
CA GLN A 402 12.07 -23.17 -14.52
C GLN A 402 13.50 -23.53 -14.93
N ALA A 403 13.65 -24.56 -15.79
CA ALA A 403 14.94 -24.91 -16.39
C ALA A 403 15.39 -23.81 -17.37
N GLY A 404 16.54 -23.18 -17.09
CA GLY A 404 17.10 -22.10 -17.92
C GLY A 404 16.69 -20.68 -17.54
N GLY A 405 16.17 -20.47 -16.33
CA GLY A 405 15.72 -19.17 -15.81
C GLY A 405 14.28 -18.85 -16.19
N GLY A 406 13.59 -18.10 -15.32
CA GLY A 406 12.22 -17.64 -15.55
C GLY A 406 12.06 -16.90 -16.89
N PHE A 407 10.99 -17.15 -17.63
CA PHE A 407 10.69 -16.40 -18.86
C PHE A 407 9.25 -15.87 -18.89
N GLU A 408 9.08 -14.71 -19.54
CA GLU A 408 7.79 -14.09 -19.78
C GLU A 408 7.06 -14.73 -20.97
N PRO A 409 5.72 -14.73 -21.01
CA PRO A 409 4.98 -15.24 -22.16
C PRO A 409 5.45 -14.66 -23.50
N VAL A 410 5.71 -15.54 -24.46
CA VAL A 410 6.27 -15.18 -25.77
C VAL A 410 5.23 -15.37 -26.87
N ILE A 411 4.97 -14.31 -27.63
CA ILE A 411 4.06 -14.35 -28.79
C ILE A 411 4.82 -14.88 -30.00
N GLY A 412 4.51 -16.11 -30.42
CA GLY A 412 5.20 -16.78 -31.51
C GLY A 412 5.13 -16.04 -32.85
N ALA A 413 4.05 -15.29 -33.09
CA ALA A 413 3.88 -14.48 -34.31
C ALA A 413 4.90 -13.34 -34.47
N ARG A 414 5.65 -13.01 -33.41
CA ARG A 414 6.72 -11.99 -33.43
C ARG A 414 8.12 -12.57 -33.57
N LEU A 415 8.25 -13.89 -33.49
CA LEU A 415 9.54 -14.55 -33.54
C LEU A 415 9.98 -14.75 -34.98
N THR A 416 11.27 -14.57 -35.22
CA THR A 416 11.92 -14.98 -36.47
C THR A 416 11.98 -16.51 -36.57
N HIS A 417 12.20 -17.04 -37.77
CA HIS A 417 12.37 -18.49 -37.95
C HIS A 417 13.51 -19.08 -37.10
N ALA A 418 14.62 -18.35 -36.92
CA ALA A 418 15.72 -18.77 -36.06
C ALA A 418 15.30 -18.84 -34.59
N GLN A 419 14.60 -17.82 -34.10
CA GLN A 419 14.08 -17.81 -32.71
C GLN A 419 13.02 -18.89 -32.49
N LEU A 420 12.18 -19.21 -33.47
CA LEU A 420 11.22 -20.32 -33.38
C LEU A 420 11.94 -21.68 -33.28
N ALA A 421 13.02 -21.88 -34.03
CA ALA A 421 13.83 -23.09 -33.95
C ALA A 421 14.52 -23.23 -32.57
N GLU A 422 15.02 -22.12 -32.02
CA GLU A 422 15.57 -22.07 -30.67
C GLU A 422 14.50 -22.44 -29.63
N TRP A 423 13.32 -21.82 -29.69
CA TRP A 423 12.20 -22.14 -28.79
C TRP A 423 11.77 -23.60 -28.91
N ARG A 424 11.73 -24.16 -30.12
CA ARG A 424 11.46 -25.58 -30.34
C ARG A 424 12.49 -26.47 -29.64
N ALA A 425 13.79 -26.15 -29.76
CA ALA A 425 14.84 -26.89 -29.09
C ALA A 425 14.73 -26.79 -27.55
N ARG A 426 14.43 -25.59 -27.02
CA ARG A 426 14.20 -25.38 -25.58
C ARG A 426 13.02 -26.19 -25.05
N ILE A 427 11.90 -26.20 -25.78
CA ILE A 427 10.72 -27.00 -25.43
C ILE A 427 11.05 -28.49 -25.42
N LEU A 428 11.72 -29.00 -26.45
CA LEU A 428 12.09 -30.41 -26.53
C LEU A 428 13.08 -30.84 -25.44
N ALA A 429 13.92 -29.93 -24.94
CA ALA A 429 14.84 -30.23 -23.85
C ALA A 429 14.13 -30.43 -22.50
N ASN A 430 13.08 -29.63 -22.21
CA ASN A 430 12.34 -29.70 -20.95
C ASN A 430 10.81 -29.55 -21.15
N PRO A 431 10.15 -30.51 -21.83
CA PRO A 431 8.76 -30.35 -22.30
C PRO A 431 7.76 -30.01 -21.19
N ALA A 432 7.90 -30.57 -20.00
CA ALA A 432 6.99 -30.34 -18.89
C ALA A 432 6.91 -28.87 -18.42
N HIS A 433 7.95 -28.07 -18.68
CA HIS A 433 8.03 -26.68 -18.23
C HIS A 433 7.27 -25.71 -19.14
N TYR A 434 6.79 -26.16 -20.29
CA TYR A 434 6.18 -25.31 -21.31
C TYR A 434 4.72 -25.69 -21.58
N THR A 435 3.91 -24.66 -21.76
CA THR A 435 2.55 -24.76 -22.30
C THR A 435 2.48 -23.88 -23.53
N VAL A 436 1.98 -24.43 -24.63
CA VAL A 436 1.65 -23.67 -25.83
C VAL A 436 0.16 -23.36 -25.80
N GLN A 437 -0.21 -22.11 -26.01
CA GLN A 437 -1.60 -21.65 -25.99
C GLN A 437 -1.97 -20.98 -27.31
N ALA A 438 -3.13 -21.31 -27.87
CA ALA A 438 -3.59 -20.72 -29.13
C ALA A 438 -3.72 -19.20 -29.00
N ASP A 439 -3.27 -18.49 -30.03
CA ASP A 439 -3.31 -17.03 -30.02
C ASP A 439 -4.72 -16.51 -30.35
N LEU A 440 -5.31 -15.75 -29.42
CA LEU A 440 -6.65 -15.16 -29.59
C LEU A 440 -6.51 -13.66 -29.92
N PRO A 441 -7.04 -13.20 -31.07
CA PRO A 441 -7.20 -11.78 -31.35
C PRO A 441 -8.19 -11.15 -30.36
N LEU A 442 -7.66 -10.41 -29.38
CA LEU A 442 -8.47 -9.72 -28.37
C LEU A 442 -9.42 -8.69 -29.01
N SER A 443 -10.65 -8.60 -28.48
CA SER A 443 -11.57 -7.48 -28.74
C SER A 443 -10.96 -6.14 -28.33
N GLN A 444 -11.49 -5.05 -28.90
CA GLN A 444 -11.02 -3.70 -28.59
C GLN A 444 -12.13 -2.86 -27.95
N ALA A 445 -11.82 -2.31 -26.77
CA ALA A 445 -12.70 -1.41 -26.03
C ALA A 445 -12.43 0.05 -26.39
N PRO A 446 -13.47 0.91 -26.42
CA PRO A 446 -13.29 2.35 -26.60
C PRO A 446 -12.59 2.96 -25.37
N THR A 447 -11.61 3.83 -25.61
CA THR A 447 -10.85 4.55 -24.57
C THR A 447 -10.88 6.05 -24.85
N TRP A 448 -10.82 6.87 -23.78
CA TRP A 448 -10.75 8.33 -23.87
C TRP A 448 -9.41 8.84 -23.32
N PRO A 449 -8.38 9.01 -24.17
CA PRO A 449 -7.07 9.47 -23.74
C PRO A 449 -7.12 10.92 -23.24
N GLY A 450 -6.34 11.23 -22.19
CA GLY A 450 -6.21 12.59 -21.68
C GLY A 450 -5.44 13.51 -22.64
N HIS A 451 -5.53 14.82 -22.45
CA HIS A 451 -4.89 15.83 -23.31
C HIS A 451 -3.39 15.62 -23.56
N ARG A 452 -2.65 15.04 -22.60
CA ARG A 452 -1.19 14.79 -22.70
C ARG A 452 -0.82 13.56 -23.53
N GLU A 453 -1.71 12.57 -23.65
CA GLU A 453 -1.47 11.34 -24.44
C GLU A 453 -1.91 11.48 -25.90
N ALA A 454 -2.67 12.53 -26.23
CA ALA A 454 -3.15 12.80 -27.59
C ALA A 454 -2.05 13.31 -28.54
N GLY A 455 -0.86 13.66 -28.02
CA GLY A 455 0.25 14.22 -28.81
C GLY A 455 1.08 13.20 -29.59
N ASP A 456 1.05 11.93 -29.19
CA ASP A 456 1.96 10.91 -29.72
C ASP A 456 1.21 9.94 -30.65
N GLY A 457 1.17 10.27 -31.95
CA GLY A 457 1.02 9.27 -33.02
C GLY A 457 -0.34 9.17 -33.74
N TYR A 458 -1.39 9.87 -33.31
CA TYR A 458 -2.64 9.98 -34.07
C TYR A 458 -2.73 11.38 -34.71
N GLY A 459 -2.07 11.53 -35.86
CA GLY A 459 -2.01 12.80 -36.58
C GLY A 459 -3.39 13.35 -36.96
N ASN A 460 -3.55 14.68 -36.81
CA ASN A 460 -4.45 15.59 -37.56
C ASN A 460 -5.93 15.19 -37.84
N GLY A 461 -6.49 14.16 -37.21
CA GLY A 461 -7.76 13.58 -37.67
C GLY A 461 -8.79 13.34 -36.56
N GLY A 462 -9.29 14.38 -35.89
CA GLY A 462 -10.62 14.49 -35.23
C GLY A 462 -11.13 13.44 -34.22
N ALA A 463 -10.56 12.23 -34.15
CA ALA A 463 -11.04 11.12 -33.35
C ALA A 463 -10.50 11.21 -31.92
N ARG A 464 -11.43 11.14 -30.95
CA ARG A 464 -11.14 11.19 -29.51
C ARG A 464 -11.40 9.86 -28.81
N ILE A 465 -12.20 8.97 -29.41
CA ILE A 465 -12.43 7.62 -28.88
C ILE A 465 -11.52 6.64 -29.63
N VAL A 466 -10.55 6.07 -28.91
CA VAL A 466 -9.53 5.18 -29.48
C VAL A 466 -9.78 3.74 -29.05
N PRO A 467 -9.88 2.77 -29.97
CA PRO A 467 -10.04 1.36 -29.62
C PRO A 467 -8.72 0.75 -29.14
N LYS A 468 -8.71 0.12 -27.96
CA LYS A 468 -7.55 -0.59 -27.41
C LYS A 468 -7.88 -2.05 -27.06
N PRO A 469 -6.97 -3.03 -27.28
CA PRO A 469 -7.16 -4.42 -26.88
C PRO A 469 -7.61 -4.55 -25.43
N LEU A 470 -8.53 -5.48 -25.16
CA LEU A 470 -9.21 -5.65 -23.88
C LEU A 470 -8.99 -7.05 -23.30
N LEU A 471 -8.80 -7.12 -21.98
CA LEU A 471 -8.93 -8.33 -21.18
C LEU A 471 -9.84 -8.05 -19.96
N LEU A 472 -10.80 -8.93 -19.69
CA LEU A 472 -11.75 -8.81 -18.59
C LEU A 472 -11.44 -9.85 -17.51
N ARG A 473 -11.11 -9.39 -16.30
CA ARG A 473 -11.02 -10.27 -15.12
C ARG A 473 -12.32 -10.25 -14.34
N VAL A 474 -12.97 -11.41 -14.21
CA VAL A 474 -14.17 -11.58 -13.39
C VAL A 474 -13.86 -12.36 -12.11
N PHE A 475 -14.63 -12.13 -11.05
CA PHE A 475 -14.41 -12.73 -9.74
C PHE A 475 -15.61 -13.55 -9.29
N ALA A 476 -15.34 -14.73 -8.74
CA ALA A 476 -16.29 -15.54 -8.01
C ALA A 476 -15.92 -15.56 -6.53
N LEU A 477 -16.88 -15.23 -5.67
CA LEU A 477 -16.71 -15.11 -4.24
C LEU A 477 -17.58 -16.15 -3.53
N ALA A 478 -17.08 -16.72 -2.44
CA ALA A 478 -17.83 -17.68 -1.63
C ALA A 478 -19.11 -17.05 -1.05
N ASP A 479 -20.18 -17.84 -1.06
CA ASP A 479 -21.52 -17.50 -0.57
C ASP A 479 -22.09 -18.67 0.25
N GLY A 480 -21.27 -19.15 1.19
CA GLY A 480 -21.50 -20.31 2.05
C GLY A 480 -20.64 -21.53 1.72
N ALA A 481 -20.93 -22.64 2.39
CA ALA A 481 -20.26 -23.92 2.19
C ALA A 481 -20.44 -24.41 0.74
N ALA A 482 -19.32 -24.61 0.03
CA ALA A 482 -19.25 -25.05 -1.37
C ALA A 482 -20.21 -24.30 -2.32
N ARG A 483 -20.43 -23.00 -2.08
CA ARG A 483 -21.27 -22.13 -2.91
C ARG A 483 -20.55 -20.84 -3.23
N TRP A 484 -20.83 -20.32 -4.43
CA TRP A 484 -20.21 -19.10 -4.94
C TRP A 484 -21.24 -18.24 -5.66
N ARG A 485 -20.95 -16.96 -5.72
CA ARG A 485 -21.61 -15.97 -6.57
C ARG A 485 -20.57 -15.25 -7.42
N VAL A 486 -20.95 -14.88 -8.63
CA VAL A 486 -20.07 -14.05 -9.48
C VAL A 486 -20.34 -12.59 -9.15
N LEU A 487 -19.29 -11.84 -8.90
CA LEU A 487 -19.38 -10.40 -8.67
C LEU A 487 -19.86 -9.73 -9.98
N PRO A 488 -20.99 -8.99 -10.00
CA PRO A 488 -21.58 -8.42 -11.22
C PRO A 488 -20.78 -7.22 -11.73
N GLY A 489 -19.60 -7.52 -12.26
CA GLY A 489 -18.54 -6.59 -12.63
C GLY A 489 -17.21 -7.32 -12.81
N GLY A 490 -16.14 -6.55 -12.92
CA GLY A 490 -14.82 -7.10 -13.13
C GLY A 490 -13.79 -6.00 -13.27
N LEU A 491 -12.53 -6.41 -13.32
CA LEU A 491 -11.43 -5.53 -13.63
C LEU A 491 -11.08 -5.69 -15.11
N SER A 492 -11.42 -4.69 -15.91
CA SER A 492 -11.04 -4.66 -17.32
C SER A 492 -9.70 -3.96 -17.48
N ARG A 493 -8.82 -4.50 -18.32
CA ARG A 493 -7.53 -3.90 -18.69
C ARG A 493 -7.50 -3.61 -20.18
N VAL A 494 -7.04 -2.42 -20.53
CA VAL A 494 -6.82 -1.98 -21.91
C VAL A 494 -5.38 -1.54 -22.11
N GLY A 495 -4.77 -1.95 -23.22
CA GLY A 495 -3.37 -1.60 -23.46
C GLY A 495 -2.75 -2.33 -24.64
N ALA A 496 -1.44 -2.16 -24.77
CA ALA A 496 -0.66 -2.93 -25.73
C ALA A 496 -0.77 -4.43 -25.40
N ARG A 497 -0.84 -5.25 -26.44
CA ARG A 497 -1.09 -6.69 -26.31
C ARG A 497 -0.08 -7.39 -25.38
N ASP A 498 1.20 -7.08 -25.52
CA ASP A 498 2.24 -7.73 -24.69
C ASP A 498 2.12 -7.31 -23.24
N ALA A 499 1.79 -6.04 -23.00
CA ALA A 499 1.62 -5.51 -21.65
C ALA A 499 0.43 -6.19 -20.93
N LEU A 500 -0.64 -6.53 -21.67
CA LEU A 500 -1.78 -7.27 -21.10
C LEU A 500 -1.43 -8.70 -20.68
N PHE A 501 -0.53 -9.38 -21.41
CA PHE A 501 -0.14 -10.76 -21.12
C PHE A 501 1.04 -10.88 -20.16
N ASN A 502 1.98 -9.92 -20.17
CA ASN A 502 3.27 -10.07 -19.51
C ASN A 502 3.40 -9.19 -18.26
N ALA A 503 2.60 -8.12 -18.13
CA ALA A 503 2.74 -7.25 -16.96
C ALA A 503 1.82 -7.68 -15.81
N PRO A 504 2.36 -7.80 -14.58
CA PRO A 504 1.55 -8.05 -13.38
C PRO A 504 0.66 -6.84 -13.08
N MET A 505 -0.52 -7.06 -12.48
CA MET A 505 -1.38 -5.95 -12.06
C MET A 505 -0.74 -5.12 -10.93
N PRO A 506 -0.96 -3.80 -10.88
CA PRO A 506 -1.76 -2.98 -11.81
C PRO A 506 -0.96 -2.49 -13.05
N ARG A 507 0.22 -3.05 -13.33
CA ARG A 507 1.10 -2.61 -14.43
C ARG A 507 0.63 -3.11 -15.81
N GLY A 508 1.16 -2.49 -16.86
CA GLY A 508 1.00 -2.90 -18.27
C GLY A 508 -0.38 -2.67 -18.89
N GLY A 509 -1.01 -1.56 -18.55
CA GLY A 509 -2.23 -1.08 -19.20
C GLY A 509 -3.00 -0.11 -18.33
N SER A 510 -3.96 0.57 -18.93
CA SER A 510 -4.98 1.30 -18.18
C SER A 510 -6.08 0.33 -17.74
N THR A 511 -6.68 0.58 -16.59
CA THR A 511 -7.86 -0.16 -16.15
C THR A 511 -9.13 0.53 -16.58
N VAL A 512 -10.20 -0.24 -16.73
CA VAL A 512 -11.50 0.23 -17.15
C VAL A 512 -12.54 -0.34 -16.18
N ASP A 513 -13.50 0.49 -15.74
CA ASP A 513 -14.65 0.00 -14.96
C ASP A 513 -15.52 -0.91 -15.85
N THR A 514 -16.00 -2.02 -15.31
CA THR A 514 -16.84 -2.97 -16.04
C THR A 514 -18.27 -2.84 -15.55
N TRP A 515 -19.16 -2.36 -16.42
CA TRP A 515 -20.58 -2.16 -16.14
C TRP A 515 -21.39 -3.35 -16.61
N VAL A 516 -21.91 -4.10 -15.65
CA VAL A 516 -22.84 -5.21 -15.91
C VAL A 516 -24.27 -4.68 -15.82
N MET A 517 -24.97 -4.71 -16.94
CA MET A 517 -26.38 -4.31 -17.03
C MET A 517 -27.30 -5.39 -16.44
N THR A 518 -28.47 -4.96 -15.95
CA THR A 518 -29.53 -5.89 -15.55
C THR A 518 -30.89 -5.49 -16.10
N GLU A 519 -31.69 -6.50 -16.46
CA GLU A 519 -33.11 -6.33 -16.76
C GLU A 519 -33.97 -6.44 -15.49
N GLY A 520 -33.44 -7.07 -14.44
CA GLY A 520 -34.07 -7.24 -13.14
C GLY A 520 -33.83 -6.07 -12.18
N VAL A 521 -34.10 -6.29 -10.90
CA VAL A 521 -33.91 -5.27 -9.86
C VAL A 521 -32.42 -5.00 -9.65
N VAL A 522 -32.03 -3.73 -9.66
CA VAL A 522 -30.68 -3.31 -9.28
C VAL A 522 -30.54 -3.50 -7.77
N ASP A 523 -29.55 -4.26 -7.34
CA ASP A 523 -29.32 -4.54 -5.92
C ASP A 523 -29.08 -3.23 -5.15
N ALA A 524 -29.89 -3.00 -4.12
CA ALA A 524 -29.81 -1.81 -3.27
C ALA A 524 -28.84 -1.97 -2.09
N THR A 525 -28.23 -3.15 -1.92
CA THR A 525 -27.32 -3.48 -0.84
C THR A 525 -26.21 -2.43 -0.71
N THR A 526 -25.97 -2.04 0.54
CA THR A 526 -24.85 -1.20 0.95
C THR A 526 -24.09 -1.91 2.06
N LEU A 527 -22.76 -1.68 2.12
CA LEU A 527 -21.94 -2.06 3.26
C LEU A 527 -21.95 -1.00 4.36
N LEU A 528 -22.49 0.20 4.10
CA LEU A 528 -22.71 1.19 5.14
C LEU A 528 -23.76 0.65 6.10
N GLN A 529 -23.37 0.40 7.35
CA GLN A 529 -24.32 0.08 8.41
C GLN A 529 -25.20 1.31 8.65
N THR A 530 -26.46 1.24 8.26
CA THR A 530 -27.41 2.35 8.41
C THR A 530 -28.03 2.44 9.81
N HIS A 531 -27.96 1.37 10.60
CA HIS A 531 -28.48 1.32 11.96
C HIS A 531 -27.54 0.53 12.88
N LEU A 532 -26.86 1.23 13.78
CA LEU A 532 -26.19 0.65 14.95
C LEU A 532 -27.18 0.74 16.12
N SER A 533 -27.43 -0.36 16.82
CA SER A 533 -28.23 -0.32 18.05
C SER A 533 -27.43 0.26 19.22
N ALA A 534 -28.10 0.71 20.27
CA ALA A 534 -27.43 1.13 21.50
C ALA A 534 -26.60 -0.02 22.11
N ASP A 535 -27.08 -1.25 21.99
CA ASP A 535 -26.37 -2.46 22.43
C ASP A 535 -25.11 -2.69 21.59
N ASP A 536 -25.16 -2.47 20.27
CA ASP A 536 -23.97 -2.57 19.40
C ASP A 536 -22.92 -1.52 19.80
N LEU A 537 -23.33 -0.31 20.15
CA LEU A 537 -22.40 0.77 20.55
C LEU A 537 -21.81 0.57 21.95
N THR A 538 -22.56 -0.03 22.88
CA THR A 538 -22.08 -0.32 24.23
C THR A 538 -21.21 -1.58 24.31
N THR A 539 -21.41 -2.53 23.39
CA THR A 539 -20.58 -3.73 23.25
C THR A 539 -19.42 -3.55 22.28
N ALA A 540 -19.49 -2.57 21.37
CA ALA A 540 -18.40 -2.23 20.46
C ALA A 540 -17.18 -1.76 21.25
N GLN A 541 -16.22 -2.65 21.42
CA GLN A 541 -14.90 -2.24 21.88
C GLN A 541 -14.24 -1.34 20.83
N PRO A 542 -13.51 -0.29 21.24
CA PRO A 542 -12.65 0.46 20.33
C PRO A 542 -11.77 -0.50 19.54
N ARG A 543 -11.62 -0.27 18.23
CA ARG A 543 -10.74 -1.10 17.39
C ARG A 543 -9.38 -1.22 18.05
N ALA A 544 -9.01 -2.44 18.40
CA ALA A 544 -7.73 -2.73 19.03
C ALA A 544 -6.60 -2.28 18.10
N ILE A 545 -5.59 -1.62 18.68
CA ILE A 545 -4.42 -1.14 17.94
C ILE A 545 -3.41 -2.28 17.93
N ALA A 546 -3.02 -2.71 16.73
CA ALA A 546 -1.97 -3.71 16.56
C ALA A 546 -0.64 -3.19 17.12
N SER A 547 0.17 -4.07 17.71
CA SER A 547 1.47 -3.70 18.31
C SER A 547 2.38 -2.99 17.32
N ARG A 548 2.47 -3.45 16.06
CA ARG A 548 3.25 -2.79 15.00
C ARG A 548 2.71 -1.40 14.64
N ALA A 549 1.39 -1.24 14.58
CA ALA A 549 0.79 0.07 14.30
C ALA A 549 1.08 1.07 15.43
N ALA A 550 1.07 0.60 16.67
CA ALA A 550 1.45 1.38 17.84
C ALA A 550 2.94 1.75 17.83
N GLU A 551 3.81 0.81 17.48
CA GLU A 551 5.25 1.02 17.30
C GLU A 551 5.55 2.06 16.22
N ASN A 552 4.93 1.93 15.04
CA ASN A 552 5.10 2.89 13.95
C ASN A 552 4.56 4.27 14.30
N LEU A 553 3.48 4.37 15.09
CA LEU A 553 3.00 5.66 15.61
C LEU A 553 3.97 6.28 16.60
N PHE A 554 4.54 5.47 17.50
CA PHE A 554 5.58 5.89 18.44
C PHE A 554 6.81 6.44 17.69
N TRP A 555 7.35 5.68 16.73
CA TRP A 555 8.48 6.10 15.91
C TRP A 555 8.17 7.28 14.99
N LEU A 556 6.97 7.34 14.40
CA LEU A 556 6.51 8.51 13.64
C LEU A 556 6.60 9.78 14.49
N GLY A 557 6.17 9.70 15.76
CA GLY A 557 6.35 10.77 16.73
C GLY A 557 7.82 11.15 16.94
N ARG A 558 8.65 10.17 17.27
CA ARG A 558 10.10 10.35 17.48
C ARG A 558 10.79 11.04 16.30
N TYR A 559 10.60 10.51 15.09
CA TYR A 559 11.19 11.06 13.87
C TYR A 559 10.69 12.46 13.54
N THR A 560 9.39 12.74 13.77
CA THR A 560 8.83 14.10 13.56
C THR A 560 9.51 15.11 14.46
N GLU A 561 9.67 14.78 15.75
CA GLU A 561 10.28 15.69 16.72
C GLU A 561 11.79 15.83 16.49
N ARG A 562 12.50 14.72 16.21
CA ARG A 562 13.93 14.74 15.89
C ARG A 562 14.23 15.56 14.65
N ALA A 563 13.46 15.39 13.57
CA ALA A 563 13.60 16.22 12.37
C ALA A 563 13.37 17.71 12.67
N THR A 564 12.41 18.03 13.55
CA THR A 564 12.13 19.41 13.97
C THR A 564 13.28 20.02 14.76
N ASN A 565 13.85 19.27 15.71
CA ASN A 565 14.98 19.72 16.53
C ASN A 565 16.24 19.93 15.68
N LEU A 566 16.54 18.96 14.81
CA LEU A 566 17.67 19.03 13.88
C LEU A 566 17.56 20.20 12.89
N MET A 567 16.35 20.42 12.34
CA MET A 567 16.09 21.56 11.45
C MET A 567 16.33 22.89 12.17
N ARG A 568 15.89 23.02 13.43
CA ARG A 568 16.12 24.22 14.23
C ARG A 568 17.59 24.45 14.54
N LEU A 569 18.31 23.40 14.93
CA LEU A 569 19.75 23.45 15.18
C LEU A 569 20.52 23.86 13.93
N ALA A 570 20.26 23.20 12.79
CA ALA A 570 20.91 23.51 11.53
C ALA A 570 20.65 24.95 11.07
N ARG A 571 19.42 25.45 11.24
CA ARG A 571 19.09 26.85 10.91
C ARG A 571 19.83 27.83 11.82
N ALA A 572 19.76 27.62 13.14
CA ALA A 572 20.43 28.48 14.12
C ALA A 572 21.95 28.53 13.92
N ALA A 573 22.56 27.38 13.57
CA ALA A 573 23.97 27.26 13.24
C ALA A 573 24.32 28.03 11.94
N LEU A 574 23.58 27.80 10.85
CA LEU A 574 23.83 28.48 9.58
C LEU A 574 23.64 30.00 9.69
N GLU A 575 22.63 30.49 10.41
CA GLU A 575 22.38 31.92 10.62
C GLU A 575 23.52 32.59 11.39
N ARG A 576 24.02 31.98 12.47
CA ARG A 576 25.14 32.52 13.26
C ARG A 576 26.47 32.49 12.51
N LEU A 577 26.73 31.41 11.77
CA LEU A 577 27.94 31.28 10.94
C LEU A 577 27.95 32.21 9.71
N ARG A 578 26.85 32.94 9.42
CA ARG A 578 26.77 33.95 8.35
C ARG A 578 27.16 35.35 8.82
N GLY A 579 27.11 35.64 10.12
CA GLY A 579 27.42 36.98 10.63
C GLY A 579 28.89 37.36 10.40
N GLU A 580 29.13 38.61 10.00
CA GLU A 580 30.46 39.24 10.00
C GLU A 580 30.78 39.89 11.38
N ASP A 581 30.11 39.44 12.45
CA ASP A 581 30.27 40.04 13.77
C ASP A 581 31.59 39.59 14.41
N ASP A 582 32.36 40.59 14.86
CA ASP A 582 33.66 40.44 15.52
C ASP A 582 33.58 39.39 16.64
N ALA A 583 34.49 38.42 16.56
CA ALA A 583 34.57 37.28 17.46
C ALA A 583 35.00 37.69 18.87
N ASP A 584 34.03 38.02 19.74
CA ASP A 584 34.31 38.25 21.16
C ASP A 584 34.21 36.96 22.03
N SER A 585 33.64 35.84 21.53
CA SER A 585 33.64 34.56 22.28
C SER A 585 33.40 33.28 21.43
N PRO A 586 34.31 32.28 21.44
CA PRO A 586 34.15 31.00 20.71
C PRO A 586 33.13 30.03 21.33
N ALA A 587 32.68 30.24 22.56
CA ALA A 587 31.84 29.28 23.30
C ALA A 587 30.51 28.92 22.62
N HIS A 588 29.91 29.82 21.82
CA HIS A 588 28.70 29.50 21.07
C HIS A 588 28.98 28.65 19.82
N LEU A 589 30.17 28.77 19.24
CA LEU A 589 30.63 27.94 18.12
C LEU A 589 31.01 26.54 18.61
N GLU A 590 31.62 26.43 19.80
CA GLU A 590 31.86 25.14 20.48
C GLU A 590 30.54 24.39 20.68
N LEU A 591 29.51 25.08 21.20
CA LEU A 591 28.19 24.49 21.37
C LEU A 591 27.53 24.04 20.07
N ILE A 592 27.66 24.83 19.00
CA ILE A 592 27.18 24.44 17.67
C ILE A 592 27.93 23.21 17.16
N ASP A 593 29.27 23.18 17.28
CA ASP A 593 30.10 22.07 16.83
C ASP A 593 29.72 20.77 17.54
N THR A 594 29.68 20.79 18.88
CA THR A 594 29.33 19.66 19.73
C THR A 594 27.92 19.15 19.43
N LEU A 595 26.93 20.05 19.35
CA LEU A 595 25.54 19.66 19.04
C LEU A 595 25.40 19.08 17.63
N CYS A 596 26.05 19.67 16.62
CA CYS A 596 25.99 19.17 15.25
C CYS A 596 26.66 17.79 15.11
N ARG A 597 27.74 17.52 15.84
CA ARG A 597 28.40 16.21 15.85
C ARG A 597 27.60 15.17 16.65
N ASP A 598 27.14 15.50 17.85
CA ASP A 598 26.33 14.62 18.71
C ASP A 598 25.06 14.15 17.99
N THR A 599 24.42 15.05 17.25
CA THR A 599 23.19 14.76 16.53
C THR A 599 23.40 14.16 15.13
N GLY A 600 24.65 14.04 14.68
CA GLY A 600 25.00 13.50 13.36
C GLY A 600 24.56 14.38 12.18
N LEU A 601 24.41 15.70 12.38
CA LEU A 601 24.23 16.66 11.29
C LEU A 601 25.49 16.82 10.44
N ILE A 602 26.66 16.63 11.04
CA ILE A 602 27.95 16.73 10.37
C ILE A 602 28.79 15.49 10.68
N ALA A 603 29.67 15.12 9.75
CA ALA A 603 30.56 13.97 9.93
C ALA A 603 31.62 14.26 11.00
N ALA A 604 32.10 13.21 11.67
CA ALA A 604 33.08 13.35 12.76
C ALA A 604 34.42 13.96 12.29
N ASP A 605 34.78 13.77 11.02
CA ASP A 605 35.99 14.30 10.37
C ASP A 605 35.80 15.69 9.73
N ALA A 606 34.60 16.28 9.83
CA ALA A 606 34.34 17.60 9.28
C ALA A 606 35.13 18.70 10.01
N PRO A 607 35.43 19.84 9.33
CA PRO A 607 36.16 20.97 9.92
C PRO A 607 35.53 21.44 11.23
N SER A 608 36.31 22.04 12.13
CA SER A 608 35.83 22.58 13.41
C SER A 608 35.07 23.90 13.19
N ALA A 609 33.93 24.07 13.86
CA ALA A 609 33.18 25.33 13.81
C ALA A 609 33.96 26.50 14.43
N VAL A 610 34.90 26.22 15.33
CA VAL A 610 35.75 27.21 15.99
C VAL A 610 36.94 27.57 15.12
N ASP A 611 37.66 26.57 14.61
CA ASP A 611 38.92 26.79 13.88
C ASP A 611 38.69 27.20 12.42
N ALA A 612 37.62 26.70 11.81
CA ALA A 612 37.28 26.97 10.42
C ALA A 612 35.76 27.18 10.23
N PRO A 613 35.17 28.26 10.78
CA PRO A 613 33.72 28.49 10.78
C PRO A 613 33.09 28.44 9.39
N ARG A 614 33.76 29.03 8.39
CA ARG A 614 33.30 29.02 7.00
C ARG A 614 33.32 27.62 6.37
N ALA A 615 34.33 26.82 6.68
CA ALA A 615 34.44 25.45 6.17
C ALA A 615 33.42 24.53 6.85
N PHE A 616 33.19 24.71 8.17
CA PHE A 616 32.11 24.04 8.89
C PHE A 616 30.74 24.41 8.30
N GLN A 617 30.48 25.69 8.05
CA GLN A 617 29.24 26.15 7.44
C GLN A 617 28.99 25.51 6.07
N LEU A 618 30.00 25.45 5.21
CA LEU A 618 29.90 24.82 3.91
C LEU A 618 29.66 23.31 4.02
N ALA A 619 30.33 22.63 4.95
CA ALA A 619 30.12 21.21 5.22
C ALA A 619 28.70 20.93 5.74
N LEU A 620 28.19 21.75 6.65
CA LEU A 620 26.81 21.66 7.14
C LEU A 620 25.81 21.92 6.01
N ALA A 621 25.99 22.98 5.21
CA ALA A 621 25.12 23.27 4.08
C ALA A 621 25.14 22.12 3.05
N ALA A 622 26.32 21.59 2.73
CA ALA A 622 26.50 20.46 1.82
C ALA A 622 25.82 19.19 2.36
N SER A 623 25.83 18.93 3.66
CA SER A 623 25.12 17.79 4.25
C SER A 623 23.59 17.83 3.99
N LEU A 624 23.04 19.03 3.76
CA LEU A 624 21.62 19.26 3.52
C LEU A 624 21.27 19.27 2.02
N THR A 625 22.20 19.70 1.16
CA THR A 625 21.93 19.97 -0.28
C THR A 625 22.75 19.12 -1.26
N ARG A 626 23.80 18.43 -0.82
CA ARG A 626 24.65 17.59 -1.69
C ARG A 626 24.62 16.14 -1.21
N GLY A 627 23.46 15.51 -1.38
CA GLY A 627 23.26 14.06 -1.28
C GLY A 627 24.06 13.38 -0.17
N ALA A 628 23.79 13.71 1.09
CA ALA A 628 24.36 12.99 2.22
C ALA A 628 23.90 11.53 2.22
N ASP A 629 24.79 10.64 2.64
CA ASP A 629 24.46 9.27 2.97
C ASP A 629 23.23 9.27 3.90
N HIS A 630 22.16 8.57 3.48
CA HIS A 630 20.86 8.58 4.18
C HIS A 630 20.91 7.94 5.58
N ALA A 631 22.10 7.55 6.03
CA ALA A 631 22.36 6.93 7.33
C ALA A 631 22.13 7.87 8.53
N ALA A 632 22.29 9.20 8.38
CA ALA A 632 22.25 10.14 9.52
C ALA A 632 21.51 11.48 9.23
N GLY A 633 21.38 12.31 10.26
CA GLY A 633 20.85 13.68 10.18
C GLY A 633 19.36 13.81 9.85
N ILE A 634 18.99 14.94 9.25
CA ILE A 634 17.60 15.28 8.91
C ILE A 634 17.03 14.29 7.88
N ALA A 635 17.83 13.91 6.87
CA ALA A 635 17.43 12.96 5.84
C ALA A 635 16.95 11.64 6.46
N SER A 636 17.77 11.03 7.30
CA SER A 636 17.44 9.77 8.01
C SER A 636 16.13 9.89 8.80
N CYS A 637 15.90 11.03 9.47
CA CYS A 637 14.64 11.28 10.17
C CYS A 637 13.45 11.38 9.23
N LEU A 638 13.57 12.06 8.08
CA LEU A 638 12.48 12.19 7.10
C LEU A 638 12.15 10.84 6.44
N PHE A 639 13.16 10.05 6.07
CA PHE A 639 12.96 8.71 5.53
C PHE A 639 12.38 7.76 6.58
N GLY A 640 12.86 7.81 7.83
CA GLY A 640 12.27 7.07 8.95
C GLY A 640 10.82 7.46 9.22
N MET A 641 10.52 8.76 9.20
CA MET A 641 9.17 9.32 9.33
C MET A 641 8.25 8.79 8.21
N ARG A 642 8.70 8.83 6.95
CA ARG A 642 7.96 8.33 5.79
C ARG A 642 7.75 6.82 5.85
N GLY A 643 8.77 6.06 6.23
CA GLY A 643 8.70 4.61 6.42
C GLY A 643 7.69 4.21 7.50
N ALA A 644 7.79 4.83 8.68
CA ALA A 644 6.84 4.62 9.77
C ALA A 644 5.41 5.00 9.35
N ALA A 645 5.23 6.12 8.65
CA ALA A 645 3.93 6.54 8.12
C ALA A 645 3.37 5.58 7.06
N ALA A 646 4.21 4.99 6.23
CA ALA A 646 3.81 4.06 5.17
C ALA A 646 3.24 2.77 5.74
N ALA A 647 3.84 2.28 6.84
CA ALA A 647 3.40 1.08 7.55
C ALA A 647 2.00 1.21 8.20
N ILE A 648 1.55 2.46 8.46
CA ILE A 648 0.24 2.77 9.07
C ILE A 648 -0.63 3.66 8.16
N ARG A 649 -0.44 3.57 6.83
CA ARG A 649 -1.07 4.45 5.84
C ARG A 649 -2.60 4.54 5.98
N GLU A 650 -3.23 3.47 6.44
CA GLU A 650 -4.66 3.34 6.69
C GLU A 650 -5.16 4.13 7.90
N ARG A 651 -4.27 4.53 8.83
CA ARG A 651 -4.59 5.35 10.01
C ARG A 651 -4.31 6.84 9.80
N LEU A 652 -3.61 7.21 8.74
CA LEU A 652 -3.28 8.61 8.44
C LEU A 652 -4.31 9.22 7.47
N SER A 653 -4.65 10.49 7.69
CA SER A 653 -5.45 11.24 6.72
C SER A 653 -4.66 11.39 5.41
N SER A 654 -5.37 11.53 4.28
CA SER A 654 -4.71 11.76 2.99
C SER A 654 -3.88 13.05 2.97
N GLU A 655 -4.26 14.05 3.77
CA GLU A 655 -3.53 15.30 3.94
C GLU A 655 -2.23 15.08 4.71
N GLN A 656 -2.28 14.38 5.86
CA GLN A 656 -1.09 14.11 6.67
C GLN A 656 -0.05 13.29 5.91
N TRP A 657 -0.50 12.27 5.16
CA TRP A 657 0.39 11.50 4.28
C TRP A 657 1.07 12.39 3.24
N ARG A 658 0.32 13.29 2.61
CA ARG A 658 0.85 14.22 1.60
C ARG A 658 1.91 15.14 2.20
N LEU A 659 1.67 15.71 3.37
CA LEU A 659 2.64 16.57 4.04
C LEU A 659 3.96 15.84 4.34
N ILE A 660 3.90 14.58 4.77
CA ILE A 660 5.08 13.74 5.04
C ILE A 660 5.84 13.43 3.74
N ASP A 661 5.12 13.09 2.67
CA ASP A 661 5.73 12.81 1.37
C ASP A 661 6.34 14.09 0.78
N ASP A 662 5.62 15.22 0.79
CA ASP A 662 6.10 16.53 0.34
C ASP A 662 7.36 16.96 1.10
N ALA A 663 7.43 16.75 2.42
CA ALA A 663 8.62 17.04 3.21
C ALA A 663 9.83 16.17 2.82
N THR A 664 9.58 14.89 2.53
CA THR A 664 10.63 13.97 2.10
C THR A 664 11.10 14.28 0.68
N GLN A 665 10.19 14.58 -0.23
CA GLN A 665 10.50 14.94 -1.62
C GLN A 665 11.22 16.27 -1.71
N LEU A 666 10.78 17.28 -0.94
CA LEU A 666 11.46 18.56 -0.84
C LEU A 666 12.96 18.38 -0.53
N PHE A 667 13.27 17.49 0.41
CA PHE A 667 14.65 17.21 0.80
C PHE A 667 15.39 16.32 -0.21
N ALA A 668 14.70 15.40 -0.89
CA ALA A 668 15.29 14.57 -1.94
C ALA A 668 15.66 15.39 -3.18
N ASP A 669 14.77 16.26 -3.64
CA ASP A 669 14.98 17.10 -4.83
C ASP A 669 16.10 18.12 -4.64
N SER A 670 16.34 18.58 -3.40
CA SER A 670 17.46 19.49 -3.10
C SER A 670 18.82 18.83 -3.23
N THR A 671 18.92 17.50 -3.29
CA THR A 671 20.22 16.78 -3.37
C THR A 671 20.87 16.77 -4.75
N GLY A 672 20.15 17.17 -5.82
CA GLY A 672 20.59 17.03 -7.21
C GLY A 672 21.01 18.32 -7.93
N ASN A 673 20.82 19.49 -7.33
CA ASN A 673 20.86 20.79 -8.02
C ASN A 673 21.87 21.79 -7.42
N ALA A 674 23.06 21.37 -7.01
CA ALA A 674 24.01 22.32 -6.43
C ALA A 674 24.73 23.18 -7.49
N GLU A 675 24.45 24.49 -7.50
CA GLU A 675 25.27 25.54 -8.13
C GLU A 675 26.51 25.86 -7.25
N ALA A 676 27.21 26.97 -7.53
CA ALA A 676 28.51 27.34 -6.94
C ALA A 676 28.50 27.37 -5.39
N GLU A 677 29.67 27.17 -4.76
CA GLU A 677 29.83 27.07 -3.30
C GLU A 677 29.29 28.30 -2.52
N GLU A 678 29.25 29.47 -3.16
CA GLU A 678 28.75 30.71 -2.56
C GLU A 678 27.24 30.72 -2.31
N GLN A 679 26.45 29.93 -3.03
CA GLN A 679 24.98 29.91 -2.94
C GLN A 679 24.45 28.84 -1.96
N LEU A 680 25.26 27.82 -1.64
CA LEU A 680 24.87 26.66 -0.83
C LEU A 680 24.25 27.03 0.52
N GLY A 681 24.82 28.02 1.22
CA GLY A 681 24.31 28.43 2.53
C GLY A 681 22.91 29.05 2.46
N ASN A 682 22.63 29.83 1.42
CA ASN A 682 21.30 30.44 1.22
C ASN A 682 20.26 29.40 0.80
N GLU A 683 20.64 28.47 -0.08
CA GLU A 683 19.78 27.35 -0.49
C GLU A 683 19.41 26.45 0.69
N ALA A 684 20.40 26.12 1.53
CA ALA A 684 20.18 25.34 2.74
C ALA A 684 19.19 26.02 3.70
N LEU A 685 19.31 27.35 3.91
CA LEU A 685 18.37 28.09 4.75
C LEU A 685 16.94 28.11 4.16
N GLN A 686 16.80 28.36 2.86
CA GLN A 686 15.48 28.30 2.19
C GLN A 686 14.84 26.91 2.26
N LEU A 687 15.65 25.86 2.14
CA LEU A 687 15.22 24.48 2.34
C LEU A 687 14.70 24.26 3.77
N LEU A 688 15.47 24.68 4.79
CA LEU A 688 15.10 24.53 6.20
C LEU A 688 13.84 25.33 6.56
N GLU A 689 13.65 26.52 6.01
CA GLU A 689 12.42 27.32 6.19
C GLU A 689 11.18 26.58 5.66
N ARG A 690 11.24 26.11 4.41
CA ARG A 690 10.15 25.35 3.79
C ARG A 690 9.88 24.05 4.53
N LEU A 691 10.94 23.34 4.95
CA LEU A 691 10.83 22.13 5.75
C LEU A 691 10.19 22.42 7.11
N GLY A 692 10.55 23.53 7.76
CA GLY A 692 9.96 23.95 9.02
C GLY A 692 8.46 24.19 8.93
N LEU A 693 7.96 24.79 7.84
CA LEU A 693 6.53 24.93 7.58
C LEU A 693 5.83 23.58 7.45
N LEU A 694 6.42 22.63 6.72
CA LEU A 694 5.87 21.30 6.54
C LEU A 694 5.86 20.49 7.85
N LEU A 695 6.96 20.49 8.60
CA LEU A 695 7.04 19.82 9.91
C LEU A 695 6.05 20.41 10.93
N GLY A 696 5.85 21.73 10.89
CA GLY A 696 4.80 22.43 11.65
C GLY A 696 3.40 21.95 11.26
N ALA A 697 3.10 21.86 9.96
CA ALA A 697 1.84 21.35 9.45
C ALA A 697 1.61 19.87 9.79
N ILE A 698 2.65 19.03 9.73
CA ILE A 698 2.60 17.62 10.15
C ILE A 698 2.27 17.52 11.64
N THR A 699 2.94 18.31 12.48
CA THR A 699 2.67 18.39 13.92
C THR A 699 1.24 18.87 14.20
N GLY A 700 0.76 19.86 13.44
CA GLY A 700 -0.61 20.36 13.52
C GLY A 700 -1.61 19.26 13.16
N ALA A 701 -1.42 18.56 12.05
CA ALA A 701 -2.28 17.44 11.64
C ALA A 701 -2.31 16.31 12.68
N GLN A 702 -1.15 15.94 13.24
CA GLN A 702 -1.06 14.95 14.32
C GLN A 702 -1.81 15.40 15.59
N THR A 703 -1.83 16.71 15.84
CA THR A 703 -2.48 17.27 17.02
C THR A 703 -3.96 17.46 16.77
N ASP A 704 -4.41 18.00 15.65
CA ASP A 704 -5.82 18.42 15.52
C ASP A 704 -6.71 17.38 14.84
N ASN A 705 -6.13 16.50 14.00
CA ASN A 705 -6.90 15.60 13.14
C ASN A 705 -6.90 14.13 13.59
N MET A 706 -6.12 13.76 14.62
CA MET A 706 -6.05 12.39 15.13
C MET A 706 -6.96 12.18 16.34
N THR A 707 -7.71 11.07 16.35
CA THR A 707 -8.47 10.62 17.53
C THR A 707 -7.53 10.35 18.70
N ARG A 708 -7.92 10.72 19.92
CA ARG A 708 -7.11 10.52 21.15
C ARG A 708 -7.19 9.10 21.68
N ASP A 709 -6.91 8.13 20.81
CA ASP A 709 -6.73 6.72 21.17
C ASP A 709 -5.31 6.46 21.72
N ASP A 710 -5.04 5.22 22.10
CA ASP A 710 -3.74 4.85 22.69
C ASP A 710 -2.60 4.95 21.68
N GLY A 711 -2.89 4.84 20.38
CA GLY A 711 -1.92 5.02 19.31
C GLY A 711 -1.47 6.48 19.20
N TRP A 712 -2.41 7.42 19.29
CA TRP A 712 -2.06 8.85 19.38
C TRP A 712 -1.27 9.17 20.65
N ARG A 713 -1.63 8.55 21.79
CA ARG A 713 -0.87 8.73 23.04
C ARG A 713 0.57 8.28 22.88
N LEU A 714 0.81 7.13 22.28
CA LEU A 714 2.16 6.61 22.00
C LEU A 714 2.93 7.49 21.03
N LEU A 715 2.31 7.97 19.94
CA LEU A 715 2.92 8.98 19.06
C LEU A 715 3.37 10.20 19.85
N SER A 716 2.49 10.71 20.70
CA SER A 716 2.78 11.89 21.49
C SER A 716 3.85 11.65 22.56
N ILE A 717 3.91 10.46 23.18
CA ILE A 717 4.99 10.05 24.08
C ILE A 717 6.33 10.00 23.33
N GLY A 718 6.37 9.38 22.14
CA GLY A 718 7.58 9.34 21.31
C GLY A 718 8.12 10.75 21.02
N ARG A 719 7.24 11.69 20.71
CA ARG A 719 7.64 13.11 20.57
C ARG A 719 8.22 13.70 21.84
N GLN A 720 7.60 13.46 23.00
CA GLN A 720 8.13 14.00 24.26
C GLN A 720 9.48 13.39 24.62
N ILE A 721 9.73 12.12 24.28
CA ILE A 721 11.02 11.44 24.49
C ILE A 721 12.14 12.17 23.74
N ASP A 722 12.00 12.35 22.41
CA ASP A 722 13.02 13.03 21.60
C ASP A 722 13.13 14.52 21.93
N ARG A 723 12.03 15.17 22.34
CA ARG A 723 12.08 16.54 22.82
C ARG A 723 12.89 16.65 24.11
N LEU A 724 12.62 15.78 25.09
CA LEU A 724 13.29 15.80 26.38
C LEU A 724 14.78 15.52 26.24
N ASP A 725 15.13 14.48 25.47
CA ASP A 725 16.51 14.11 25.16
C ASP A 725 17.29 15.28 24.55
N PHE A 726 16.77 15.88 23.47
CA PHE A 726 17.43 17.00 22.79
C PHE A 726 17.60 18.22 23.71
N LEU A 727 16.56 18.61 24.46
CA LEU A 727 16.60 19.79 25.32
C LEU A 727 17.54 19.59 26.53
N CYS A 728 17.61 18.37 27.08
CA CYS A 728 18.58 18.03 28.11
C CYS A 728 20.02 18.09 27.56
N SER A 729 20.28 17.57 26.37
CA SER A 729 21.60 17.65 25.73
C SER A 729 22.03 19.09 25.45
N VAL A 730 21.12 19.94 24.95
CA VAL A 730 21.39 21.38 24.73
C VAL A 730 21.81 22.06 26.03
N LEU A 731 21.08 21.84 27.13
CA LEU A 731 21.46 22.41 28.42
C LEU A 731 22.78 21.82 28.92
N ARG A 732 22.96 20.50 28.86
CA ARG A 732 24.19 19.85 29.33
C ARG A 732 25.43 20.45 28.65
N PHE A 733 25.46 20.45 27.32
CA PHE A 733 26.61 20.97 26.56
C PHE A 733 26.79 22.48 26.78
N ALA A 734 25.69 23.26 26.82
CA ALA A 734 25.79 24.70 27.03
C ALA A 734 26.36 25.07 28.42
N PHE A 735 26.13 24.24 29.45
CA PHE A 735 26.74 24.41 30.78
C PHE A 735 28.17 23.85 30.84
N GLU A 736 28.46 22.72 30.18
CA GLU A 736 29.80 22.12 30.14
C GLU A 736 30.83 23.00 29.43
N GLU A 737 30.43 23.66 28.34
CA GLU A 737 31.26 24.56 27.55
C GLU A 737 31.20 26.02 28.06
N GLY A 738 30.38 26.29 29.07
CA GLY A 738 30.19 27.64 29.61
C GLY A 738 29.50 28.63 28.67
N ALA A 739 28.88 28.15 27.58
CA ALA A 739 28.15 28.96 26.61
C ALA A 739 26.99 29.75 27.25
N VAL A 740 26.34 29.21 28.30
CA VAL A 740 25.27 29.90 29.04
C VAL A 740 25.72 31.17 29.76
N HIS A 741 27.03 31.33 30.01
CA HIS A 741 27.58 32.53 30.66
C HIS A 741 27.96 33.62 29.65
N LYS A 742 27.75 33.36 28.35
CA LYS A 742 28.01 34.27 27.24
C LYS A 742 26.70 34.63 26.57
N GLN A 743 26.56 35.87 26.11
CA GLN A 743 25.30 36.35 25.55
C GLN A 743 24.86 35.51 24.33
N ASP A 744 25.75 35.26 23.37
CA ASP A 744 25.40 34.52 22.15
C ASP A 744 25.01 33.06 22.41
N GLY A 745 25.69 32.41 23.35
CA GLY A 745 25.38 31.04 23.77
C GLY A 745 24.07 30.98 24.54
N PHE A 746 23.81 31.95 25.43
CA PHE A 746 22.54 32.09 26.13
C PHE A 746 21.37 32.31 25.17
N GLU A 747 21.54 33.17 24.16
CA GLU A 747 20.53 33.41 23.12
C GLU A 747 20.30 32.17 22.25
N LEU A 748 21.36 31.42 21.92
CA LEU A 748 21.25 30.14 21.20
C LEU A 748 20.43 29.11 21.99
N VAL A 749 20.68 28.95 23.30
CA VAL A 749 19.86 28.07 24.15
C VAL A 749 18.39 28.50 24.13
N LEU A 750 18.11 29.79 24.31
CA LEU A 750 16.73 30.30 24.27
C LEU A 750 16.05 30.07 22.92
N GLU A 751 16.77 30.17 21.81
CA GLU A 751 16.26 29.91 20.46
C GLU A 751 15.92 28.43 20.25
N LEU A 752 16.82 27.51 20.64
CA LEU A 752 16.59 26.07 20.55
C LEU A 752 15.39 25.64 21.42
N PHE A 753 15.14 26.33 22.53
CA PHE A 753 13.96 26.15 23.38
C PHE A 753 12.68 26.89 22.91
N ASP A 754 12.67 27.62 21.78
CA ASP A 754 11.58 28.55 21.37
C ASP A 754 11.20 29.61 22.41
N SER A 755 12.07 29.84 23.40
CA SER A 755 11.70 30.59 24.59
C SER A 755 12.22 32.03 24.58
N ALA A 756 12.90 32.47 23.52
CA ALA A 756 13.47 33.81 23.41
C ALA A 756 12.45 34.96 23.59
N ILE A 757 11.26 34.86 22.98
CA ILE A 757 10.20 35.88 23.14
C ILE A 757 9.64 35.85 24.56
N THR A 758 9.34 34.66 25.09
CA THR A 758 8.80 34.48 26.44
C THR A 758 9.77 34.99 27.51
N PHE A 759 11.06 34.69 27.34
CA PHE A 759 12.12 35.14 28.23
C PHE A 759 12.24 36.67 28.24
N ARG A 760 12.33 37.30 27.06
CA ARG A 760 12.40 38.76 26.92
C ARG A 760 11.17 39.46 27.50
N SER A 761 9.99 38.84 27.39
CA SER A 761 8.75 39.37 27.95
C SER A 761 8.72 39.29 29.48
N ARG A 762 9.34 38.27 30.10
CA ARG A 762 9.25 38.02 31.55
C ARG A 762 10.42 38.61 32.35
N PHE A 763 11.64 38.62 31.82
CA PHE A 763 12.87 38.91 32.57
C PHE A 763 13.67 40.09 31.99
N GLN A 764 13.00 41.19 31.64
CA GLN A 764 13.54 42.40 30.99
C GLN A 764 15.07 42.65 31.19
N ARG A 765 15.83 42.61 30.09
CA ARG A 765 17.27 42.99 29.96
C ARG A 765 18.32 42.22 30.78
N GLY A 766 18.00 41.10 31.46
CA GLY A 766 19.00 40.23 32.11
C GLY A 766 19.31 38.95 31.30
N PHE A 767 20.54 38.42 31.37
CA PHE A 767 20.92 37.09 30.84
C PHE A 767 21.34 36.13 31.98
N ASP A 768 20.68 36.24 33.12
CA ASP A 768 21.00 35.48 34.32
C ASP A 768 20.57 34.00 34.23
N VAL A 769 21.38 33.11 34.80
CA VAL A 769 21.16 31.65 34.80
C VAL A 769 19.89 31.24 35.57
N ALA A 770 19.58 31.89 36.69
CA ALA A 770 18.41 31.54 37.50
C ALA A 770 17.08 31.78 36.76
N PRO A 771 16.84 32.95 36.12
CA PRO A 771 15.73 33.16 35.19
C PRO A 771 15.68 32.16 34.03
N LEU A 772 16.84 31.80 33.46
CA LEU A 772 16.90 30.80 32.39
C LEU A 772 16.36 29.46 32.89
N LEU A 773 16.94 28.90 33.95
CA LEU A 773 16.54 27.62 34.53
C LEU A 773 15.08 27.62 35.01
N SER A 774 14.61 28.73 35.58
CA SER A 774 13.20 28.89 35.93
C SER A 774 12.26 28.75 34.73
N LEU A 775 12.66 29.22 33.55
CA LEU A 775 11.83 29.18 32.34
C LEU A 775 11.95 27.89 31.54
N VAL A 776 13.18 27.38 31.38
CA VAL A 776 13.48 26.27 30.46
C VAL A 776 13.51 24.91 31.17
N VAL A 777 13.69 24.89 32.51
CA VAL A 777 13.65 23.65 33.29
C VAL A 777 12.35 23.52 34.07
N LEU A 778 12.00 24.51 34.90
CA LEU A 778 10.96 24.34 35.93
C LEU A 778 9.55 24.81 35.54
N ASP A 779 9.40 25.62 34.50
CA ASP A 779 8.10 26.19 34.11
C ASP A 779 7.11 25.10 33.68
N THR A 780 5.97 24.96 34.37
CA THR A 780 4.95 23.96 34.03
C THR A 780 3.98 24.38 32.93
N ASP A 781 4.07 25.60 32.41
CA ASP A 781 3.19 26.15 31.38
C ASP A 781 3.90 26.33 30.03
N ASN A 782 5.23 26.31 30.00
CA ASN A 782 6.02 26.41 28.77
C ASN A 782 6.12 25.04 28.04
N PRO A 783 5.58 24.86 26.82
CA PRO A 783 5.59 23.56 26.12
C PRO A 783 6.96 22.99 25.75
N ARG A 784 8.01 23.80 25.88
CA ARG A 784 9.41 23.45 25.63
C ARG A 784 10.23 23.39 26.92
N SER A 785 9.65 23.60 28.10
CA SER A 785 10.39 23.35 29.35
C SER A 785 10.52 21.86 29.66
N LEU A 786 11.54 21.48 30.42
CA LEU A 786 11.70 20.09 30.86
C LEU A 786 10.53 19.63 31.74
N ALA A 787 10.06 20.48 32.66
CA ALA A 787 8.93 20.21 33.55
C ALA A 787 7.63 19.90 32.79
N TRP A 788 7.26 20.73 31.80
CA TRP A 788 6.04 20.49 31.01
C TRP A 788 6.14 19.21 30.19
N VAL A 789 7.30 18.97 29.56
CA VAL A 789 7.53 17.79 28.72
C VAL A 789 7.37 16.50 29.54
N VAL A 790 7.98 16.45 30.73
CA VAL A 790 7.84 15.34 31.67
C VAL A 790 6.40 15.17 32.15
N GLN A 791 5.74 16.26 32.58
CA GLN A 791 4.36 16.21 33.05
C GLN A 791 3.40 15.71 31.97
N ALA A 792 3.53 16.22 30.74
CA ALA A 792 2.72 15.82 29.61
C ALA A 792 2.97 14.35 29.22
N MET A 793 4.21 13.87 29.32
CA MET A 793 4.57 12.47 29.08
C MET A 793 3.95 11.54 30.13
N ARG A 794 4.14 11.83 31.43
CA ARG A 794 3.56 11.05 32.55
C ARG A 794 2.04 10.97 32.47
N GLY A 795 1.38 12.09 32.16
CA GLY A 795 -0.08 12.14 32.01
C GLY A 795 -0.61 11.29 30.86
N ARG A 796 0.16 11.11 29.78
CA ARG A 796 -0.18 10.24 28.66
C ARG A 796 0.07 8.77 28.98
N LEU A 797 1.21 8.44 29.59
CA LEU A 797 1.56 7.08 30.03
C LEU A 797 0.50 6.52 30.98
N THR A 798 0.10 7.30 31.99
CA THR A 798 -0.93 6.89 32.95
C THR A 798 -2.25 6.51 32.28
N LYS A 799 -2.61 7.20 31.17
CA LYS A 799 -3.84 6.88 30.42
C LYS A 799 -3.71 5.60 29.61
N VAL A 800 -2.54 5.32 29.05
CA VAL A 800 -2.25 4.05 28.35
C VAL A 800 -2.24 2.89 29.35
N GLU A 801 -1.68 3.06 30.55
CA GLU A 801 -1.70 2.01 31.58
C GLU A 801 -3.13 1.70 32.08
N ARG A 802 -3.99 2.73 32.18
CA ARG A 802 -5.40 2.58 32.59
C ARG A 802 -6.26 1.80 31.61
N SER A 803 -6.05 1.98 30.30
CA SER A 803 -6.87 1.29 29.28
C SER A 803 -6.61 -0.22 29.23
N GLU A 804 -5.57 -0.68 29.92
CA GLU A 804 -4.98 -2.00 29.81
C GLU A 804 -5.10 -2.85 31.10
N GLY A 805 -5.59 -2.28 32.20
CA GLY A 805 -5.81 -3.00 33.46
C GLY A 805 -4.52 -3.40 34.20
N TYR A 806 -3.39 -2.80 33.86
CA TYR A 806 -2.11 -3.00 34.57
C TYR A 806 -2.03 -2.20 35.88
N ALA A 807 -1.03 -2.50 36.72
CA ALA A 807 -0.68 -1.66 37.85
C ALA A 807 -0.38 -0.23 37.35
N LEU A 808 -1.13 0.74 37.87
CA LEU A 808 -0.98 2.15 37.51
C LEU A 808 0.42 2.64 37.92
N SER A 809 1.04 3.44 37.06
CA SER A 809 2.25 4.24 37.30
C SER A 809 3.61 3.55 37.18
N GLU A 810 3.69 2.26 36.80
CA GLU A 810 4.99 1.55 36.73
C GLU A 810 5.98 2.16 35.72
N LEU A 811 5.49 2.64 34.56
CA LEU A 811 6.32 3.33 33.56
C LEU A 811 6.39 4.83 33.85
N ALA A 812 5.30 5.41 34.36
CA ALA A 812 5.24 6.85 34.63
C ALA A 812 6.18 7.26 35.80
N ASP A 813 6.37 6.39 36.78
CA ASP A 813 7.21 6.64 37.95
C ASP A 813 8.70 6.42 37.69
N ALA A 814 9.05 5.80 36.55
CA ALA A 814 10.43 5.68 36.10
C ALA A 814 11.03 7.02 35.64
N ILE A 815 10.19 8.01 35.34
CA ILE A 815 10.64 9.34 34.91
C ILE A 815 10.86 10.24 36.14
N PRO A 816 12.01 10.93 36.25
CA PRO A 816 12.25 11.89 37.33
C PRO A 816 11.15 12.97 37.43
N ASP A 817 10.82 13.39 38.64
CA ASP A 817 9.85 14.47 38.88
C ASP A 817 10.54 15.84 38.75
N VAL A 818 10.73 16.29 37.49
CA VAL A 818 11.34 17.58 37.17
C VAL A 818 10.60 18.78 37.80
N PRO A 819 9.25 18.85 37.81
CA PRO A 819 8.53 19.91 38.53
C PRO A 819 8.87 20.02 40.03
N GLY A 820 9.34 18.93 40.64
CA GLY A 820 9.74 18.87 42.04
C GLY A 820 11.18 19.35 42.32
N TRP A 821 11.95 19.71 41.30
CA TRP A 821 13.34 20.17 41.49
C TRP A 821 13.40 21.57 42.08
N SER A 822 14.37 21.82 42.96
CA SER A 822 14.57 23.13 43.60
C SER A 822 15.45 24.04 42.73
N LEU A 823 14.95 25.23 42.38
CA LEU A 823 15.73 26.24 41.65
C LEU A 823 17.03 26.60 42.38
N HIS A 824 17.01 26.64 43.72
CA HIS A 824 18.21 26.93 44.51
C HIS A 824 19.28 25.86 44.29
N GLU A 825 18.91 24.58 44.34
CA GLU A 825 19.84 23.46 44.15
C GLU A 825 20.41 23.41 42.74
N LEU A 826 19.63 23.79 41.73
CA LEU A 826 20.09 23.83 40.34
C LEU A 826 21.07 24.99 40.05
N CYS A 827 20.95 26.09 40.80
CA CYS A 827 21.82 27.26 40.67
C CYS A 827 23.12 27.14 41.47
N GLU A 828 23.26 26.14 42.35
CA GLU A 828 24.48 25.90 43.11
C GLU A 828 25.65 25.51 42.20
N THR A 829 26.81 26.14 42.43
CA THR A 829 28.06 25.88 41.71
C THR A 829 29.09 25.24 42.62
N GLY A 830 29.86 24.29 42.11
CA GLY A 830 31.06 23.75 42.78
C GLY A 830 32.19 24.79 42.87
N ASP A 831 33.30 24.39 43.49
CA ASP A 831 34.50 25.23 43.68
C ASP A 831 35.15 25.67 42.35
N ASP A 832 34.85 24.96 41.26
CA ASP A 832 35.30 25.23 39.89
C ASP A 832 34.28 26.00 39.05
N GLY A 833 33.16 26.43 39.65
CA GLY A 833 32.08 27.14 38.96
C GLY A 833 31.12 26.24 38.18
N ARG A 834 31.26 24.90 38.24
CA ARG A 834 30.38 23.96 37.53
C ARG A 834 29.05 23.74 38.26
N HIS A 835 27.98 23.58 37.49
CA HIS A 835 26.64 23.27 38.00
C HIS A 835 26.42 21.75 38.13
N ASP A 836 27.21 21.07 38.96
CA ASP A 836 27.24 19.59 39.02
C ASP A 836 25.88 18.94 39.31
N ARG A 837 25.09 19.54 40.21
CA ARG A 837 23.73 19.04 40.54
C ARG A 837 22.80 19.12 39.33
N LEU A 838 22.87 20.18 38.53
CA LEU A 838 22.08 20.31 37.31
C LEU A 838 22.50 19.24 36.30
N LEU A 839 23.81 19.09 36.06
CA LEU A 839 24.34 18.12 35.10
C LEU A 839 23.97 16.67 35.47
N GLU A 840 24.10 16.29 36.75
CA GLU A 840 23.69 14.97 37.25
C GLU A 840 22.19 14.71 37.02
N ARG A 841 21.34 15.71 37.28
CA ARG A 841 19.89 15.62 37.09
C ARG A 841 19.50 15.53 35.63
N LEU A 842 20.17 16.27 34.74
CA LEU A 842 19.98 16.18 33.29
C LEU A 842 20.36 14.78 32.77
N ASP A 843 21.53 14.26 33.15
CA ASP A 843 21.99 12.93 32.74
C ASP A 843 21.09 11.81 33.25
N THR A 844 20.62 11.91 34.50
CA THR A 844 19.66 10.97 35.08
C THR A 844 18.35 10.99 34.30
N THR A 845 17.90 12.17 33.87
CA THR A 845 16.68 12.32 33.07
C THR A 845 16.83 11.70 31.69
N VAL A 846 17.96 11.95 31.00
CA VAL A 846 18.25 11.33 29.70
C VAL A 846 18.28 9.81 29.81
N LYS A 847 19.01 9.25 30.79
CA LYS A 847 19.07 7.79 31.03
C LYS A 847 17.69 7.19 31.27
N ALA A 848 16.88 7.81 32.12
CA ALA A 848 15.52 7.34 32.43
C ALA A 848 14.60 7.34 31.20
N VAL A 849 14.72 8.34 30.33
CA VAL A 849 13.93 8.45 29.09
C VAL A 849 14.30 7.36 28.07
N TRP A 850 15.59 7.04 27.93
CA TRP A 850 16.04 5.94 27.09
C TRP A 850 15.61 4.57 27.63
N GLU A 851 15.71 4.37 28.95
CA GLU A 851 15.21 3.15 29.59
C GLU A 851 13.68 3.00 29.41
N LEU A 852 12.93 4.09 29.57
CA LEU A 852 11.50 4.12 29.30
C LEU A 852 11.19 3.73 27.86
N SER A 853 11.93 4.26 26.88
CA SER A 853 11.77 3.87 25.48
C SER A 853 11.94 2.36 25.27
N ASN A 854 12.94 1.75 25.91
CA ASN A 854 13.18 0.31 25.82
C ASN A 854 12.04 -0.48 26.48
N ARG A 855 11.61 -0.09 27.68
CA ARG A 855 10.50 -0.72 28.41
C ARG A 855 9.17 -0.63 27.63
N ILE A 856 8.91 0.49 26.94
CA ILE A 856 7.76 0.61 26.04
C ILE A 856 7.86 -0.42 24.91
N GLY A 857 9.03 -0.56 24.30
CA GLY A 857 9.28 -1.52 23.22
C GLY A 857 9.08 -2.98 23.64
N GLU A 858 9.66 -3.37 24.77
CA GLU A 858 9.54 -4.73 25.33
C GLU A 858 8.09 -5.07 25.69
N ARG A 859 7.40 -4.13 26.36
CA ARG A 859 6.06 -4.34 26.91
C ARG A 859 4.96 -4.31 25.84
N TYR A 860 4.95 -3.29 24.99
CA TYR A 860 3.83 -3.03 24.07
C TYR A 860 4.04 -3.59 22.66
N PHE A 861 5.29 -3.70 22.22
CA PHE A 861 5.60 -4.13 20.84
C PHE A 861 6.01 -5.61 20.81
N SER A 862 6.86 -6.04 21.74
CA SER A 862 7.38 -7.41 21.78
C SER A 862 6.60 -8.37 22.70
N HIS A 863 5.77 -7.85 23.61
CA HIS A 863 5.03 -8.63 24.62
C HIS A 863 5.94 -9.53 25.49
N VAL A 864 7.14 -9.05 25.80
CA VAL A 864 8.05 -9.72 26.74
C VAL A 864 7.64 -9.32 28.15
N ARG A 865 6.87 -10.17 28.82
CA ARG A 865 6.57 -10.01 30.25
C ARG A 865 7.71 -10.67 31.04
N GLU A 866 8.63 -9.83 31.52
CA GLU A 866 9.84 -10.09 32.33
C GLU A 866 11.17 -10.28 31.57
N ALA A 867 12.16 -9.48 31.99
CA ALA A 867 13.58 -9.65 31.69
C ALA A 867 14.05 -11.00 32.26
N GLY A 868 13.98 -12.06 31.46
CA GLY A 868 14.40 -13.39 31.89
C GLY A 868 13.81 -14.58 31.12
N ARG A 869 12.81 -14.36 30.27
CA ARG A 869 12.34 -15.40 29.32
C ARG A 869 12.58 -14.96 27.89
N THR A 870 13.83 -15.13 27.45
CA THR A 870 14.15 -15.19 26.03
C THR A 870 13.34 -16.31 25.38
N LEU A 871 12.51 -15.95 24.40
CA LEU A 871 11.88 -16.87 23.46
C LEU A 871 12.99 -17.47 22.60
N TRP A 872 13.25 -18.76 22.78
CA TRP A 872 13.92 -19.59 21.77
C TRP A 872 12.88 -20.20 20.85
#